data_AF-A0A352KCA2-F1
#
_entry.id   AF-A0A352KCA2-F1
#
_cell.length_a   1.000
_cell.length_b   1.000
_cell.length_c   1.000
_cell.angle_alpha   90.00
_cell.angle_beta   90.00
_cell.angle_gamma   90.00
#
_symmetry.space_group_name_H-M   'P 1'
#
loop_
_entity.id
_entity.type
_entity.pdbx_description
1 polymer ?
#
loop_
_entity_poly.entity_id
_entity_poly.type
_entity_poly.pdbx_seq_one_letter_code
_entity_poly.pdbx_strand_id
1 'polypeptide(L)'
;MRRSSRTGLNSRNSAAPEPTRQFRKLIIAAGLLPLGGVTAFAQEPLPLRSITLSTSGIALYTHHGKAGTDGKLRFPVAASQIDDFLKSVLIADPEGRPQSLTLPGRAPLSALFANLRFDPDDFQSSASLLRALTGTEITVSGPQKLHGTLLTVTAQSADGALPQQHRVSLLSDGGIRQFILEEAENITFPPEIEAEIATAAAGIAASRAQEQRQVEFTLARPGNQAITLSYLADAPIWKAAYRLVIPGDTDRASKANLQGWAVFENNSPFAWQGVEITLTSGNPVTFRQNLYDSYYVDRPELPVQTYRAVVPRADQGEMDDAAVRNMPAPRAQKMFDSRMTLPMAAAEGSAALPGMPLPQTENREDIGQIHFSFAQKLDALPGHSVSAPIIEQHVPIAASWLYQADTDPHHPLFSLRIENSSERALPPGILTLYSATDCDSPVCAPDFAGDAAFPGLAPGVERFLTFALDRDTRIDRETSSDKRLQKATISDGILRLSHRLQQTTRYTVRAPETTGRKVIIEHPKRGGWQLAGKAESETPTHYRLALPVAAGKTDSLAVTLERVTLEQISLLDGTNENILVALRANGELDGKLRDALENIAERRRTLARIDAEIATLARDYQNAVSEQQRVRANLEAVQPDSDLYRDYIGKLTALEADIGQSNKALMEKNAQADKARQALADYIAKLEI
;
A
#
# COMPACT_ATOMS: atom_id res chain seq x y z
N MET A 1 37.71 11.21 73.46
CA MET A 1 36.59 11.09 74.44
C MET A 1 35.61 10.07 73.87
N ARG A 2 35.57 8.84 74.40
CA ARG A 2 34.54 8.28 75.33
C ARG A 2 33.13 8.23 74.68
N ARG A 3 32.38 7.11 74.65
CA ARG A 3 32.52 5.79 75.29
C ARG A 3 31.39 4.86 74.77
N SER A 4 31.67 3.57 74.52
CA SER A 4 31.07 2.39 75.22
C SER A 4 30.09 1.63 74.30
N SER A 5 30.00 0.30 74.21
CA SER A 5 30.53 -0.81 75.05
C SER A 5 30.52 -2.13 74.26
N ARG A 6 31.51 -2.99 74.56
CA ARG A 6 31.65 -4.41 74.16
C ARG A 6 30.73 -5.34 74.96
N THR A 7 30.46 -6.54 74.43
CA THR A 7 30.77 -7.82 75.12
C THR A 7 30.74 -9.00 74.14
N GLY A 8 31.75 -9.88 74.22
CA GLY A 8 31.75 -11.24 73.66
C GLY A 8 31.88 -12.28 74.77
N LEU A 9 31.74 -13.56 74.44
CA LEU A 9 32.11 -14.80 75.18
C LEU A 9 31.51 -15.95 74.34
N ASN A 10 31.98 -17.21 74.25
CA ASN A 10 33.18 -17.91 74.65
C ASN A 10 33.10 -19.33 74.02
N SER A 11 34.23 -19.96 73.76
CA SER A 11 34.39 -21.36 73.36
C SER A 11 34.32 -22.34 74.55
N ARG A 12 33.79 -23.57 74.35
CA ARG A 12 34.12 -24.83 75.08
C ARG A 12 33.95 -25.99 74.09
N ASN A 13 34.97 -26.74 73.62
CA ASN A 13 35.93 -27.70 74.20
C ASN A 13 35.37 -29.09 74.58
N SER A 14 36.10 -30.13 74.10
CA SER A 14 36.18 -31.55 74.53
C SER A 14 35.13 -32.52 73.92
N ALA A 15 35.44 -33.71 73.37
CA ALA A 15 36.57 -34.63 73.56
C ALA A 15 36.76 -35.60 72.35
N ALA A 16 37.98 -36.14 72.22
CA ALA A 16 38.47 -37.13 71.24
C ALA A 16 38.34 -38.60 71.78
N PRO A 17 39.00 -39.67 71.24
CA PRO A 17 39.39 -40.07 69.87
C PRO A 17 39.15 -41.59 69.51
N GLU A 18 39.39 -41.94 68.22
CA GLU A 18 39.98 -43.19 67.66
C GLU A 18 39.21 -44.56 67.65
N PRO A 19 39.65 -45.62 66.90
CA PRO A 19 40.39 -45.69 65.62
C PRO A 19 39.93 -46.82 64.63
N THR A 20 40.51 -46.84 63.42
CA THR A 20 40.76 -48.01 62.52
C THR A 20 39.55 -48.71 61.85
N ARG A 21 39.57 -49.19 60.60
CA ARG A 21 40.59 -49.95 59.86
C ARG A 21 40.19 -50.00 58.37
N GLN A 22 41.18 -50.00 57.49
CA GLN A 22 41.04 -50.33 56.07
C GLN A 22 40.47 -51.74 55.86
N PHE A 23 39.60 -51.93 54.85
CA PHE A 23 39.45 -53.21 54.15
C PHE A 23 39.23 -53.01 52.64
N ARG A 24 39.81 -53.96 51.90
CA ARG A 24 39.98 -54.02 50.44
C ARG A 24 38.69 -54.28 49.65
N LYS A 25 38.66 -53.73 48.44
CA LYS A 25 38.13 -54.23 47.15
C LYS A 25 36.89 -55.15 47.18
N LEU A 26 35.82 -54.72 46.50
CA LEU A 26 35.15 -55.56 45.50
C LEU A 26 34.50 -54.68 44.42
N ILE A 27 34.90 -54.93 43.18
CA ILE A 27 34.27 -54.40 41.97
C ILE A 27 32.95 -55.15 41.80
N ILE A 28 31.83 -54.43 41.87
CA ILE A 28 30.54 -54.90 41.37
C ILE A 28 30.16 -53.97 40.24
N ALA A 29 30.25 -54.51 39.02
CA ALA A 29 29.72 -53.90 37.81
C ALA A 29 28.19 -53.89 37.90
N ALA A 30 27.63 -52.76 38.35
CA ALA A 30 26.22 -52.46 38.16
C ALA A 30 26.09 -51.71 36.82
N GLY A 31 25.60 -52.42 35.80
CA GLY A 31 25.24 -51.84 34.52
C GLY A 31 24.10 -50.85 34.70
N LEU A 32 24.44 -49.55 34.78
CA LEU A 32 23.50 -48.49 34.46
C LEU A 32 23.38 -48.42 32.93
N LEU A 33 22.34 -49.04 32.40
CA LEU A 33 21.79 -48.69 31.09
C LEU A 33 21.35 -47.23 31.15
N PRO A 34 21.91 -46.31 30.34
CA PRO A 34 21.28 -45.03 30.13
C PRO A 34 20.02 -45.31 29.29
N LEU A 35 18.84 -45.19 29.89
CA LEU A 35 17.60 -44.93 29.16
C LEU A 35 17.69 -43.53 28.56
N GLY A 36 18.59 -43.36 27.59
CA GLY A 36 18.54 -42.29 26.62
C GLY A 36 17.35 -42.58 25.72
N GLY A 37 16.17 -42.12 26.13
CA GLY A 37 15.04 -41.96 25.24
C GLY A 37 15.42 -40.92 24.19
N VAL A 38 16.14 -41.35 23.16
CA VAL A 38 16.14 -40.65 21.88
C VAL A 38 14.70 -40.75 21.42
N THR A 39 13.91 -39.69 21.60
CA THR A 39 12.71 -39.51 20.80
C THR A 39 13.20 -39.47 19.37
N ALA A 40 13.20 -40.64 18.72
CA ALA A 40 13.35 -40.76 17.30
C ALA A 40 12.13 -40.05 16.71
N PHE A 41 12.28 -38.76 16.42
CA PHE A 41 11.40 -38.08 15.50
C PHE A 41 11.41 -38.94 14.24
N ALA A 42 10.25 -39.52 13.91
CA ALA A 42 10.10 -40.35 12.73
C ALA A 42 10.69 -39.59 11.55
N GLN A 43 11.70 -40.17 10.91
CA GLN A 43 12.41 -39.57 9.80
C GLN A 43 11.39 -39.28 8.70
N GLU A 44 11.02 -38.01 8.50
CA GLU A 44 10.08 -37.63 7.46
C GLU A 44 10.64 -38.11 6.10
N PRO A 45 9.83 -38.79 5.28
CA PRO A 45 10.32 -39.38 4.01
C PRO A 45 10.83 -38.31 3.03
N LEU A 46 10.44 -37.05 3.22
CA LEU A 46 10.81 -35.90 2.42
C LEU A 46 11.18 -34.69 3.31
N PRO A 47 12.42 -34.62 3.84
CA PRO A 47 12.84 -33.47 4.64
C PRO A 47 12.89 -32.19 3.80
N LEU A 48 12.53 -31.07 4.42
CA LEU A 48 12.66 -29.74 3.84
C LEU A 48 14.14 -29.41 3.62
N ARG A 49 14.51 -28.97 2.41
CA ARG A 49 15.92 -28.67 2.04
C ARG A 49 16.16 -27.22 1.71
N SER A 50 15.24 -26.57 1.02
CA SER A 50 15.37 -25.16 0.72
C SER A 50 14.03 -24.44 0.76
N ILE A 51 14.11 -23.15 1.07
CA ILE A 51 12.96 -22.23 1.09
C ILE A 51 13.36 -20.97 0.35
N THR A 52 12.51 -20.52 -0.56
CA THR A 52 12.59 -19.17 -1.14
C THR A 52 11.45 -18.32 -0.61
N LEU A 53 11.76 -17.29 0.19
CA LEU A 53 10.78 -16.39 0.80
C LEU A 53 10.65 -15.10 -0.02
N SER A 54 9.43 -14.74 -0.41
CA SER A 54 9.17 -13.52 -1.19
C SER A 54 8.61 -12.38 -0.35
N THR A 55 8.91 -11.14 -0.74
CA THR A 55 8.22 -9.93 -0.25
C THR A 55 6.73 -9.87 -0.62
N SER A 56 6.24 -10.77 -1.48
CA SER A 56 4.81 -10.88 -1.86
C SER A 56 3.99 -11.77 -0.92
N GLY A 57 4.57 -12.31 0.14
CA GLY A 57 3.86 -13.13 1.13
C GLY A 57 3.69 -14.60 0.71
N ILE A 58 4.56 -15.08 -0.18
CA ILE A 58 4.57 -16.49 -0.60
C ILE A 58 5.98 -17.05 -0.40
N ALA A 59 6.03 -18.32 -0.01
CA ALA A 59 7.26 -19.09 0.03
C ALA A 59 7.18 -20.27 -0.94
N LEU A 60 8.29 -20.53 -1.65
CA LEU A 60 8.52 -21.79 -2.34
C LEU A 60 9.27 -22.73 -1.38
N TYR A 61 8.61 -23.83 -0.99
CA TYR A 61 9.20 -24.88 -0.18
C TYR A 61 9.68 -26.00 -1.10
N THR A 62 10.90 -26.47 -0.91
CA THR A 62 11.46 -27.61 -1.64
C THR A 62 11.94 -28.69 -0.68
N HIS A 63 11.30 -29.85 -0.79
CA HIS A 63 11.64 -31.05 -0.05
C HIS A 63 12.39 -32.02 -0.96
N HIS A 64 13.37 -32.74 -0.40
CA HIS A 64 14.13 -33.73 -1.15
C HIS A 64 14.46 -34.93 -0.27
N GLY A 65 14.07 -36.12 -0.75
CA GLY A 65 14.21 -37.37 -0.03
C GLY A 65 13.91 -38.55 -0.94
N LYS A 66 13.53 -39.69 -0.35
CA LYS A 66 13.24 -40.92 -1.11
C LYS A 66 11.77 -41.30 -1.02
N ALA A 67 11.25 -41.86 -2.09
CA ALA A 67 9.89 -42.37 -2.15
C ALA A 67 9.71 -43.64 -1.28
N GLY A 68 8.48 -43.89 -0.84
CA GLY A 68 8.09 -45.14 -0.21
C GLY A 68 8.15 -46.32 -1.18
N THR A 69 8.43 -47.52 -0.67
CA THR A 69 8.54 -48.75 -1.48
C THR A 69 7.21 -49.24 -2.06
N ASP A 70 6.08 -48.69 -1.61
CA ASP A 70 4.72 -49.02 -2.05
C ASP A 70 4.28 -48.25 -3.32
N GLY A 71 5.17 -47.45 -3.92
CA GLY A 71 4.88 -46.65 -5.10
C GLY A 71 3.93 -45.47 -4.83
N LYS A 72 3.76 -45.13 -3.55
CA LYS A 72 2.94 -44.01 -3.10
C LYS A 72 3.79 -43.03 -2.30
N LEU A 73 3.56 -41.75 -2.53
CA LEU A 73 4.17 -40.67 -1.77
C LEU A 73 3.08 -39.96 -0.97
N ARG A 74 3.20 -39.97 0.35
CA ARG A 74 2.26 -39.30 1.27
C ARG A 74 2.92 -38.08 1.84
N PHE A 75 2.27 -36.93 1.72
CA PHE A 75 2.80 -35.65 2.16
C PHE A 75 1.74 -34.87 2.95
N PRO A 76 2.03 -34.47 4.20
CA PRO A 76 1.13 -33.64 4.99
C PRO A 76 1.16 -32.19 4.50
N VAL A 77 -0.02 -31.59 4.32
CA VAL A 77 -0.20 -30.19 3.92
C VAL A 77 -1.14 -29.50 4.90
N ALA A 78 -0.78 -28.31 5.39
CA ALA A 78 -1.66 -27.56 6.28
C ALA A 78 -2.97 -27.20 5.58
N ALA A 79 -4.11 -27.30 6.27
CA ALA A 79 -5.42 -27.12 5.65
C ALA A 79 -5.65 -25.72 5.06
N SER A 80 -4.98 -24.70 5.61
CA SER A 80 -4.98 -23.33 5.08
C SER A 80 -4.18 -23.17 3.79
N GLN A 81 -3.25 -24.08 3.50
CA GLN A 81 -2.31 -24.02 2.38
C GLN A 81 -2.70 -24.93 1.22
N ILE A 82 -3.76 -25.73 1.34
CA ILE A 82 -4.13 -26.74 0.33
C ILE A 82 -4.35 -26.12 -1.05
N ASP A 83 -5.05 -24.99 -1.13
CA ASP A 83 -5.31 -24.31 -2.41
C ASP A 83 -4.01 -23.93 -3.13
N ASP A 84 -3.08 -23.36 -2.37
CA ASP A 84 -1.78 -22.93 -2.88
C ASP A 84 -0.87 -24.12 -3.20
N PHE A 85 -0.98 -25.20 -2.42
CA PHE A 85 -0.30 -26.45 -2.70
C PHE A 85 -0.82 -27.08 -4.00
N LEU A 86 -2.14 -27.24 -4.15
CA LEU A 86 -2.76 -27.86 -5.33
C LEU A 86 -2.47 -27.07 -6.62
N LYS A 87 -2.47 -25.73 -6.56
CA LYS A 87 -2.20 -24.91 -7.75
C LYS A 87 -0.74 -24.96 -8.21
N SER A 88 0.20 -25.35 -7.34
CA SER A 88 1.63 -25.10 -7.56
C SER A 88 2.55 -26.32 -7.38
N VAL A 89 2.05 -27.41 -6.80
CA VAL A 89 2.89 -28.57 -6.48
C VAL A 89 3.55 -29.14 -7.73
N LEU A 90 4.87 -29.29 -7.64
CA LEU A 90 5.72 -29.86 -8.66
C LEU A 90 6.49 -31.04 -8.05
N ILE A 91 6.42 -32.18 -8.72
CA ILE A 91 7.22 -33.36 -8.38
C ILE A 91 8.21 -33.59 -9.50
N ALA A 92 9.48 -33.54 -9.16
CA ALA A 92 10.57 -34.00 -10.03
C ALA A 92 11.00 -35.39 -9.56
N ASP A 93 10.67 -36.39 -10.39
CA ASP A 93 11.09 -37.77 -10.28
C ASP A 93 11.96 -38.11 -11.51
N PRO A 94 13.24 -38.47 -11.33
CA PRO A 94 14.14 -38.80 -12.43
C PRO A 94 13.76 -40.11 -13.15
N GLU A 95 12.96 -40.98 -12.53
CA GLU A 95 12.60 -42.31 -13.04
C GLU A 95 11.17 -42.38 -13.63
N GLY A 96 10.38 -41.29 -13.52
CA GLY A 96 9.01 -41.27 -14.02
C GLY A 96 8.27 -39.95 -13.76
N ARG A 97 7.00 -39.87 -14.20
CA ARG A 97 6.10 -38.75 -13.86
C ARG A 97 5.03 -39.23 -12.86
N PRO A 98 4.51 -38.35 -11.98
CA PRO A 98 3.36 -38.69 -11.13
C PRO A 98 2.17 -39.10 -12.00
N GLN A 99 1.44 -40.15 -11.60
CA GLN A 99 0.26 -40.62 -12.32
C GLN A 99 -1.03 -39.94 -11.84
N SER A 100 -1.16 -39.75 -10.52
CA SER A 100 -2.34 -39.13 -9.92
C SER A 100 -2.01 -38.49 -8.58
N LEU A 101 -2.83 -37.51 -8.18
CA LEU A 101 -2.88 -36.87 -6.87
C LEU A 101 -4.26 -37.15 -6.28
N THR A 102 -4.31 -37.70 -5.08
CA THR A 102 -5.55 -37.93 -4.33
C THR A 102 -5.51 -37.15 -3.03
N LEU A 103 -6.60 -36.45 -2.74
CA LEU A 103 -6.81 -35.70 -1.50
C LEU A 103 -8.21 -36.02 -0.97
N PRO A 104 -8.39 -36.37 0.31
CA PRO A 104 -9.72 -36.52 0.89
C PRO A 104 -10.46 -35.17 0.79
N GLY A 105 -11.65 -35.19 0.17
CA GLY A 105 -12.48 -33.99 0.05
C GLY A 105 -12.94 -33.48 1.43
N ARG A 106 -13.31 -32.18 1.50
CA ARG A 106 -14.11 -31.64 2.61
C ARG A 106 -15.52 -32.20 2.51
N ALA A 107 -15.72 -33.49 2.77
CA ALA A 107 -17.07 -33.95 3.09
C ALA A 107 -17.48 -33.19 4.36
N PRO A 108 -18.53 -32.35 4.32
CA PRO A 108 -19.00 -31.67 5.51
C PRO A 108 -19.25 -32.72 6.58
N LEU A 109 -18.90 -32.45 7.84
CA LEU A 109 -19.33 -33.30 8.95
C LEU A 109 -20.85 -33.54 8.86
N SER A 110 -21.61 -32.53 8.42
CA SER A 110 -23.06 -32.66 8.14
C SER A 110 -23.43 -33.69 7.06
N ALA A 111 -22.59 -33.97 6.06
CA ALA A 111 -22.86 -35.02 5.06
C ALA A 111 -22.68 -36.42 5.63
N LEU A 112 -21.75 -36.61 6.58
CA LEU A 112 -21.59 -37.86 7.32
C LEU A 112 -22.78 -38.09 8.27
N PHE A 113 -23.27 -37.01 8.91
CA PHE A 113 -24.39 -37.05 9.85
C PHE A 113 -25.78 -37.03 9.18
N ALA A 114 -25.88 -36.71 7.89
CA ALA A 114 -27.15 -36.63 7.15
C ALA A 114 -27.98 -37.93 7.16
N ASN A 115 -27.32 -39.08 7.37
CA ASN A 115 -27.95 -40.40 7.43
C ASN A 115 -27.96 -40.99 8.85
N LEU A 116 -27.60 -40.22 9.88
CA LEU A 116 -27.58 -40.66 11.27
C LEU A 116 -28.79 -40.09 12.03
N ARG A 117 -29.14 -40.71 13.16
CA ARG A 117 -30.31 -40.33 13.98
C ARG A 117 -30.06 -39.19 14.96
N PHE A 118 -28.86 -38.63 14.95
CA PHE A 118 -28.38 -37.60 15.86
C PHE A 118 -27.40 -36.70 15.11
N ASP A 119 -27.22 -35.49 15.62
CA ASP A 119 -26.38 -34.46 15.05
C ASP A 119 -25.02 -34.36 15.77
N PRO A 120 -24.03 -33.64 15.21
CA PRO A 120 -22.73 -33.45 15.86
C PRO A 120 -22.82 -32.86 17.27
N ASP A 121 -23.81 -32.00 17.52
CA ASP A 121 -24.03 -31.34 18.81
C ASP A 121 -24.55 -32.29 19.90
N ASP A 122 -25.09 -33.45 19.54
CA ASP A 122 -25.57 -34.43 20.51
C ASP A 122 -24.41 -35.15 21.24
N PHE A 123 -23.20 -35.11 20.69
CA PHE A 123 -21.98 -35.65 21.31
C PHE A 123 -21.37 -34.73 22.40
N GLN A 124 -21.97 -33.57 22.67
CA GLN A 124 -21.49 -32.65 23.71
C GLN A 124 -21.68 -33.21 25.13
N SER A 125 -22.63 -34.13 25.34
CA SER A 125 -22.80 -34.83 26.62
C SER A 125 -23.55 -36.16 26.45
N SER A 126 -23.35 -37.11 27.37
CA SER A 126 -24.11 -38.37 27.38
C SER A 126 -25.63 -38.13 27.49
N ALA A 127 -26.05 -37.06 28.18
CA ALA A 127 -27.46 -36.69 28.29
C ALA A 127 -28.05 -36.19 26.96
N SER A 128 -27.28 -35.43 26.18
CA SER A 128 -27.69 -34.97 24.85
C SER A 128 -27.80 -36.13 23.87
N LEU A 129 -26.82 -37.03 23.84
CA LEU A 129 -26.83 -38.22 22.99
C LEU A 129 -28.03 -39.12 23.29
N LEU A 130 -28.30 -39.38 24.58
CA LEU A 130 -29.48 -40.13 24.99
C LEU A 130 -30.78 -39.41 24.61
N ARG A 131 -30.83 -38.08 24.71
CA ARG A 131 -32.01 -37.31 24.30
C ARG A 131 -32.30 -37.45 22.81
N ALA A 132 -31.27 -37.40 21.95
CA ALA A 132 -31.40 -37.60 20.52
C ALA A 132 -31.84 -39.04 20.17
N LEU A 133 -31.42 -40.02 20.96
CA LEU A 133 -31.78 -41.44 20.82
C LEU A 133 -33.10 -41.82 21.53
N THR A 134 -33.95 -40.86 21.89
CA THR A 134 -35.27 -41.14 22.47
C THR A 134 -36.07 -42.06 21.54
N GLY A 135 -36.68 -43.11 22.09
CA GLY A 135 -37.35 -44.17 21.36
C GLY A 135 -36.47 -45.41 21.08
N THR A 136 -35.20 -45.38 21.45
CA THR A 136 -34.28 -46.53 21.31
C THR A 136 -34.34 -47.43 22.54
N GLU A 137 -34.30 -48.75 22.36
CA GLU A 137 -34.10 -49.69 23.47
C GLU A 137 -32.69 -49.60 24.01
N ILE A 138 -32.54 -49.45 25.32
CA ILE A 138 -31.23 -49.45 25.97
C ILE A 138 -31.19 -50.43 27.13
N THR A 139 -29.99 -50.93 27.42
CA THR A 139 -29.73 -51.67 28.66
C THR A 139 -28.73 -50.90 29.49
N VAL A 140 -29.12 -50.58 30.72
CA VAL A 140 -28.32 -49.83 31.68
C VAL A 140 -27.83 -50.79 32.76
N SER A 141 -26.55 -50.69 33.09
CA SER A 141 -25.90 -51.39 34.19
C SER A 141 -25.30 -50.37 35.16
N GLY A 142 -25.41 -50.65 36.45
CA GLY A 142 -25.03 -49.76 37.56
C GLY A 142 -25.62 -50.32 38.86
N PRO A 143 -26.16 -49.48 39.77
CA PRO A 143 -26.83 -49.94 41.00
C PRO A 143 -27.99 -50.91 40.74
N GLN A 144 -28.64 -50.78 39.56
CA GLN A 144 -29.67 -51.68 39.08
C GLN A 144 -29.48 -51.94 37.59
N LYS A 145 -29.75 -53.18 37.16
CA LYS A 145 -29.82 -53.51 35.73
C LYS A 145 -31.22 -53.22 35.22
N LEU A 146 -31.33 -52.28 34.27
CA LEU A 146 -32.59 -51.86 33.66
C LEU A 146 -32.54 -52.08 32.15
N HIS A 147 -33.65 -52.51 31.58
CA HIS A 147 -33.83 -52.70 30.14
C HIS A 147 -35.18 -52.13 29.73
N GLY A 148 -35.22 -51.39 28.63
CA GLY A 148 -36.46 -50.81 28.12
C GLY A 148 -36.22 -49.70 27.09
N THR A 149 -37.32 -49.16 26.55
CA THR A 149 -37.29 -48.08 25.55
C THR A 149 -37.07 -46.72 26.23
N LEU A 150 -36.07 -45.97 25.78
CA LEU A 150 -35.76 -44.64 26.26
C LEU A 150 -36.90 -43.65 25.95
N LEU A 151 -37.47 -43.04 26.99
CA LEU A 151 -38.61 -42.13 26.86
C LEU A 151 -38.21 -40.65 27.01
N THR A 152 -37.50 -40.30 28.07
CA THR A 152 -37.14 -38.90 28.36
C THR A 152 -35.82 -38.81 29.11
N VAL A 153 -35.10 -37.71 28.87
CA VAL A 153 -33.89 -37.31 29.62
C VAL A 153 -34.10 -35.89 30.15
N THR A 154 -34.35 -35.78 31.45
CA THR A 154 -34.67 -34.50 32.12
C THR A 154 -33.54 -34.07 33.03
N ALA A 155 -33.10 -32.81 32.91
CA ALA A 155 -32.14 -32.23 33.83
C ALA A 155 -32.84 -31.89 35.15
N GLN A 156 -32.28 -32.34 36.27
CA GLN A 156 -32.74 -32.00 37.60
C GLN A 156 -31.73 -31.02 38.20
N SER A 157 -32.12 -29.76 38.38
CA SER A 157 -31.29 -28.80 39.12
C SER A 157 -31.24 -29.22 40.59
N ALA A 158 -30.03 -29.35 41.12
CA ALA A 158 -29.81 -29.44 42.55
C ALA A 158 -29.76 -28.01 43.12
N ASP A 159 -30.50 -27.75 44.19
CA ASP A 159 -30.37 -26.51 44.95
C ASP A 159 -28.97 -26.45 45.58
N GLY A 160 -28.14 -25.51 45.09
CA GLY A 160 -26.83 -25.15 45.66
C GLY A 160 -25.68 -26.14 45.38
N ALA A 161 -24.61 -25.62 44.75
CA ALA A 161 -23.24 -26.17 44.60
C ALA A 161 -23.03 -27.63 44.14
N LEU A 162 -24.08 -28.43 43.93
CA LEU A 162 -24.00 -29.80 43.45
C LEU A 162 -24.04 -29.85 41.91
N PRO A 163 -23.35 -30.82 41.27
CA PRO A 163 -23.38 -30.99 39.82
C PRO A 163 -24.82 -31.33 39.36
N GLN A 164 -25.22 -30.81 38.19
CA GLN A 164 -26.52 -31.15 37.60
C GLN A 164 -26.59 -32.67 37.35
N GLN A 165 -27.71 -33.28 37.76
CA GLN A 165 -28.01 -34.69 37.53
C GLN A 165 -29.09 -34.84 36.47
N HIS A 166 -29.01 -35.91 35.69
CA HIS A 166 -29.97 -36.22 34.64
C HIS A 166 -30.81 -37.44 35.04
N ARG A 167 -32.12 -37.23 35.09
CA ARG A 167 -33.08 -38.31 35.31
C ARG A 167 -33.54 -38.84 33.97
N VAL A 168 -33.31 -40.14 33.75
CA VAL A 168 -33.67 -40.85 32.53
C VAL A 168 -34.85 -41.77 32.79
N SER A 169 -35.88 -41.71 31.96
CA SER A 169 -37.05 -42.58 32.04
C SER A 169 -37.04 -43.63 30.92
N LEU A 170 -37.34 -44.88 31.27
CA LEU A 170 -37.40 -46.04 30.40
C LEU A 170 -38.77 -46.70 30.48
N LEU A 171 -39.33 -47.13 29.35
CA LEU A 171 -40.48 -48.02 29.31
C LEU A 171 -39.98 -49.47 29.35
N SER A 172 -40.21 -50.15 30.47
CA SER A 172 -39.90 -51.58 30.63
C SER A 172 -41.20 -52.41 30.64
N ASP A 173 -41.09 -53.74 30.57
CA ASP A 173 -42.25 -54.67 30.65
C ASP A 173 -43.12 -54.48 31.91
N GLY A 174 -42.54 -53.94 32.99
CA GLY A 174 -43.20 -53.65 34.26
C GLY A 174 -43.65 -52.20 34.45
N GLY A 175 -43.70 -51.38 33.39
CA GLY A 175 -44.04 -49.96 33.44
C GLY A 175 -42.84 -49.02 33.32
N ILE A 176 -43.05 -47.72 33.58
CA ILE A 176 -42.00 -46.70 33.48
C ILE A 176 -41.05 -46.82 34.66
N ARG A 177 -39.76 -47.00 34.37
CA ARG A 177 -38.67 -47.03 35.34
C ARG A 177 -37.73 -45.84 35.12
N GLN A 178 -37.08 -45.38 36.17
CA GLN A 178 -36.17 -44.24 36.11
C GLN A 178 -34.85 -44.55 36.77
N PHE A 179 -33.78 -43.93 36.27
CA PHE A 179 -32.45 -43.96 36.88
C PHE A 179 -31.78 -42.58 36.74
N ILE A 180 -30.74 -42.36 37.56
CA ILE A 180 -29.87 -41.19 37.47
C ILE A 180 -28.71 -41.54 36.54
N LEU A 181 -28.52 -40.75 35.48
CA LEU A 181 -27.53 -41.02 34.44
C LEU A 181 -26.10 -41.07 34.98
N GLU A 182 -25.79 -40.18 35.92
CA GLU A 182 -24.47 -40.07 36.54
C GLU A 182 -24.11 -41.26 37.44
N GLU A 183 -25.09 -42.08 37.83
CA GLU A 183 -24.89 -43.32 38.58
C GLU A 183 -24.81 -44.56 37.68
N ALA A 184 -25.03 -44.42 36.37
CA ALA A 184 -24.92 -45.53 35.43
C ALA A 184 -23.44 -45.86 35.16
N GLU A 185 -23.08 -47.14 35.30
CA GLU A 185 -21.73 -47.64 35.00
C GLU A 185 -21.57 -47.95 33.50
N ASN A 186 -22.62 -48.47 32.87
CA ASN A 186 -22.61 -48.80 31.45
C ASN A 186 -24.00 -48.67 30.83
N ILE A 187 -24.06 -48.17 29.61
CA ILE A 187 -25.29 -48.11 28.79
C ILE A 187 -24.97 -48.74 27.45
N THR A 188 -25.62 -49.85 27.13
CA THR A 188 -25.46 -50.55 25.85
C THR A 188 -26.66 -50.30 24.96
N PHE A 189 -26.40 -50.17 23.65
CA PHE A 189 -27.40 -49.88 22.64
C PHE A 189 -27.58 -51.10 21.71
N PRO A 190 -28.59 -51.10 20.83
CA PRO A 190 -28.69 -52.10 19.78
C PRO A 190 -27.51 -51.99 18.81
N PRO A 191 -27.04 -53.10 18.20
CA PRO A 191 -25.83 -53.11 17.36
C PRO A 191 -25.82 -52.08 16.22
N GLU A 192 -26.97 -51.78 15.63
CA GLU A 192 -27.13 -50.77 14.60
C GLU A 192 -26.85 -49.35 15.11
N ILE A 193 -27.28 -49.03 16.33
CA ILE A 193 -27.04 -47.72 16.96
C ILE A 193 -25.58 -47.62 17.42
N GLU A 194 -25.00 -48.71 17.93
CA GLU A 194 -23.57 -48.74 18.28
C GLU A 194 -22.68 -48.50 17.05
N ALA A 195 -23.03 -49.05 15.89
CA ALA A 195 -22.33 -48.81 14.63
C ALA A 195 -22.48 -47.35 14.14
N GLU A 196 -23.67 -46.76 14.26
CA GLU A 196 -23.90 -45.34 13.97
C GLU A 196 -23.06 -44.44 14.90
N ILE A 197 -23.06 -44.70 16.22
CA ILE A 197 -22.27 -43.94 17.21
C ILE A 197 -20.76 -44.06 16.93
N ALA A 198 -20.27 -45.26 16.63
CA ALA A 198 -18.85 -45.48 16.29
C ALA A 198 -18.45 -44.75 15.01
N THR A 199 -19.31 -44.74 13.99
CA THR A 199 -19.09 -44.02 12.73
C THR A 199 -19.02 -42.51 12.95
N ALA A 200 -19.94 -41.97 13.75
CA ALA A 200 -19.95 -40.55 14.12
C ALA A 200 -18.73 -40.15 14.96
N ALA A 201 -18.35 -40.96 15.95
CA ALA A 201 -17.16 -40.71 16.77
C ALA A 201 -15.87 -40.69 15.92
N ALA A 202 -15.74 -41.61 14.96
CA ALA A 202 -14.64 -41.63 14.00
C ALA A 202 -14.66 -40.40 13.08
N GLY A 203 -15.84 -39.96 12.64
CA GLY A 203 -16.03 -38.73 11.84
C GLY A 203 -15.64 -37.46 12.61
N ILE A 204 -16.05 -37.33 13.89
CA ILE A 204 -15.68 -36.22 14.76
C ILE A 204 -14.17 -36.21 15.01
N ALA A 205 -13.55 -37.36 15.28
CA ALA A 205 -12.11 -37.48 15.45
C ALA A 205 -11.33 -37.07 14.19
N ALA A 206 -11.77 -37.54 13.02
CA ALA A 206 -11.20 -37.14 11.72
C ALA A 206 -11.42 -35.64 11.43
N SER A 207 -12.53 -35.07 11.88
CA SER A 207 -12.82 -33.64 11.78
C SER A 207 -12.00 -32.76 12.73
N ARG A 208 -11.46 -33.31 13.83
CA ARG A 208 -10.55 -32.59 14.74
C ARG A 208 -9.09 -32.67 14.30
N ALA A 209 -8.69 -33.74 13.60
CA ALA A 209 -7.37 -33.86 12.98
C ALA A 209 -7.15 -32.89 11.80
N GLN A 210 -8.02 -31.89 11.63
CA GLN A 210 -8.17 -31.15 10.39
C GLN A 210 -7.09 -30.09 10.09
N GLU A 211 -6.15 -29.83 10.99
CA GLU A 211 -5.10 -28.84 10.74
C GLU A 211 -4.13 -29.27 9.62
N GLN A 212 -3.97 -30.58 9.39
CA GLN A 212 -3.18 -31.13 8.29
C GLN A 212 -4.01 -32.11 7.44
N ARG A 213 -3.80 -32.09 6.13
CA ARG A 213 -4.34 -33.06 5.18
C ARG A 213 -3.21 -33.88 4.59
N GLN A 214 -3.40 -35.19 4.54
CA GLN A 214 -2.48 -36.09 3.83
C GLN A 214 -2.84 -36.09 2.34
N VAL A 215 -1.93 -35.60 1.50
CA VAL A 215 -2.00 -35.71 0.05
C VAL A 215 -1.23 -36.97 -0.36
N GLU A 216 -1.84 -37.82 -1.19
CA GLU A 216 -1.21 -39.04 -1.71
C GLU A 216 -0.95 -38.89 -3.22
N PHE A 217 0.31 -39.09 -3.63
CA PHE A 217 0.70 -39.17 -5.03
C PHE A 217 0.97 -40.62 -5.40
N THR A 218 0.45 -41.07 -6.54
CA THR A 218 0.81 -42.38 -7.11
C THR A 218 1.96 -42.20 -8.10
N LEU A 219 3.06 -42.92 -7.88
CA LEU A 219 4.26 -42.87 -8.71
C LEU A 219 4.17 -43.90 -9.84
N ALA A 220 4.72 -43.58 -11.00
CA ALA A 220 4.67 -44.47 -12.16
C ALA A 220 5.44 -45.77 -11.97
N ARG A 221 6.45 -45.78 -11.09
CA ARG A 221 7.20 -46.97 -10.70
C ARG A 221 7.36 -46.99 -9.17
N PRO A 222 7.01 -48.11 -8.50
CA PRO A 222 7.39 -48.32 -7.11
C PRO A 222 8.90 -48.44 -6.99
N GLY A 223 9.49 -47.74 -6.01
CA GLY A 223 10.93 -47.74 -5.84
C GLY A 223 11.40 -46.77 -4.76
N ASN A 224 12.64 -46.94 -4.32
CA ASN A 224 13.29 -46.05 -3.36
C ASN A 224 14.04 -44.91 -4.08
N GLN A 225 13.44 -44.37 -5.14
CA GLN A 225 14.06 -43.32 -5.96
C GLN A 225 14.08 -41.97 -5.23
N ALA A 226 15.01 -41.10 -5.62
CA ALA A 226 15.09 -39.74 -5.09
C ALA A 226 13.99 -38.87 -5.71
N ILE A 227 13.22 -38.20 -4.86
CA ILE A 227 12.13 -37.31 -5.26
C ILE A 227 12.40 -35.92 -4.72
N THR A 228 12.15 -34.91 -5.58
CA THR A 228 12.06 -33.52 -5.16
C THR A 228 10.62 -33.05 -5.30
N LEU A 229 10.04 -32.57 -4.21
CA LEU A 229 8.70 -32.00 -4.16
C LEU A 229 8.83 -30.51 -3.86
N SER A 230 8.28 -29.65 -4.72
CA SER A 230 8.27 -28.21 -4.52
C SER A 230 6.86 -27.65 -4.60
N TYR A 231 6.51 -26.71 -3.74
CA TYR A 231 5.19 -26.08 -3.75
C TYR A 231 5.23 -24.66 -3.16
N LEU A 232 4.26 -23.85 -3.55
CA LEU A 232 4.00 -22.53 -2.99
C LEU A 232 3.05 -22.64 -1.81
N ALA A 233 3.32 -21.87 -0.76
CA ALA A 233 2.41 -21.68 0.35
C ALA A 233 2.47 -20.24 0.87
N ASP A 234 1.37 -19.79 1.46
CA ASP A 234 1.30 -18.51 2.17
C ASP A 234 2.36 -18.45 3.28
N ALA A 235 3.10 -17.33 3.32
CA ALA A 235 4.21 -17.12 4.24
C ALA A 235 4.34 -15.65 4.64
N PRO A 236 4.75 -15.34 5.89
CA PRO A 236 5.08 -13.98 6.28
C PRO A 236 6.14 -13.39 5.36
N ILE A 237 5.98 -12.11 5.01
CA ILE A 237 7.02 -11.38 4.29
C ILE A 237 8.28 -11.30 5.15
N TRP A 238 9.45 -11.42 4.50
CA TRP A 238 10.70 -11.05 5.14
C TRP A 238 10.87 -9.53 5.10
N LYS A 239 11.58 -8.98 6.09
CA LYS A 239 11.77 -7.53 6.28
C LYS A 239 13.24 -7.22 6.44
N ALA A 240 13.71 -6.15 5.79
CA ALA A 240 15.06 -5.64 6.01
C ALA A 240 15.08 -4.68 7.20
N ALA A 241 16.05 -4.87 8.09
CA ALA A 241 16.33 -3.99 9.21
C ALA A 241 17.81 -3.61 9.20
N TYR A 242 18.08 -2.32 9.25
CA TYR A 242 19.42 -1.76 9.15
C TYR A 242 19.83 -1.07 10.45
N ARG A 243 21.13 -1.08 10.73
CA ARG A 243 21.76 -0.34 11.82
C ARG A 243 22.92 0.45 11.23
N LEU A 244 22.94 1.76 11.46
CA LEU A 244 24.04 2.63 11.05
C LEU A 244 24.74 3.13 12.30
N VAL A 245 26.01 2.79 12.47
CA VAL A 245 26.85 3.30 13.56
C VAL A 245 27.80 4.33 12.99
N ILE A 246 27.66 5.58 13.43
CA ILE A 246 28.47 6.70 13.01
C ILE A 246 29.66 6.82 13.98
N PRO A 247 30.91 6.72 13.51
CA PRO A 247 32.08 6.83 14.38
C PRO A 247 32.30 8.28 14.84
N GLY A 248 32.42 8.50 16.15
CA GLY A 248 32.71 9.81 16.76
C GLY A 248 31.63 10.86 16.51
N ASP A 249 32.06 12.13 16.42
CA ASP A 249 31.20 13.28 16.15
C ASP A 249 30.57 13.22 14.74
N THR A 250 29.24 13.23 14.68
CA THR A 250 28.45 13.11 13.45
C THR A 250 28.79 14.16 12.39
N ASP A 251 29.28 15.34 12.81
CA ASP A 251 29.65 16.44 11.91
C ASP A 251 31.00 16.21 11.21
N ARG A 252 31.80 15.25 11.69
CA ARG A 252 33.16 14.97 11.18
C ARG A 252 33.32 13.60 10.54
N ALA A 253 32.37 12.68 10.74
CA ALA A 253 32.42 11.34 10.17
C ALA A 253 32.13 11.37 8.65
N SER A 254 33.06 10.81 7.85
CA SER A 254 32.90 10.66 6.39
C SER A 254 32.44 9.26 5.97
N LYS A 255 32.45 8.30 6.90
CA LYS A 255 32.01 6.91 6.70
C LYS A 255 31.32 6.42 7.96
N ALA A 256 30.36 5.51 7.81
CA ALA A 256 29.68 4.85 8.92
C ALA A 256 29.57 3.34 8.68
N ASN A 257 29.48 2.55 9.75
CA ASN A 257 29.29 1.11 9.66
C ASN A 257 27.80 0.81 9.46
N LEU A 258 27.44 0.25 8.30
CA LEU A 258 26.09 -0.18 7.98
C LEU A 258 25.99 -1.70 8.12
N GLN A 259 25.09 -2.14 8.98
CA GLN A 259 24.71 -3.54 9.12
C GLN A 259 23.26 -3.71 8.66
N GLY A 260 23.02 -4.62 7.71
CA GLY A 260 21.69 -4.98 7.26
C GLY A 260 21.37 -6.42 7.63
N TRP A 261 20.15 -6.64 8.12
CA TRP A 261 19.64 -7.94 8.54
C TRP A 261 18.30 -8.19 7.86
N ALA A 262 18.09 -9.42 7.40
CA ALA A 262 16.78 -9.90 7.03
C ALA A 262 16.14 -10.58 8.23
N VAL A 263 14.87 -10.24 8.48
CA VAL A 263 14.03 -10.87 9.51
C VAL A 263 12.92 -11.62 8.81
N PHE A 264 12.79 -12.90 9.09
CA PHE A 264 11.75 -13.78 8.56
C PHE A 264 11.33 -14.81 9.59
N GLU A 265 10.20 -15.49 9.36
CA GLU A 265 9.59 -16.39 10.35
C GLU A 265 9.34 -17.77 9.76
N ASN A 266 9.56 -18.81 10.56
CA ASN A 266 9.12 -20.15 10.21
C ASN A 266 7.63 -20.33 10.53
N ASN A 267 6.75 -20.02 9.58
CA ASN A 267 5.32 -20.32 9.71
C ASN A 267 4.93 -21.74 9.23
N SER A 268 5.90 -22.55 8.82
CA SER A 268 5.66 -23.89 8.31
C SER A 268 5.45 -24.88 9.47
N PRO A 269 4.72 -25.98 9.26
CA PRO A 269 4.55 -27.01 10.30
C PRO A 269 5.85 -27.79 10.57
N PHE A 270 6.91 -27.57 9.79
CA PHE A 270 8.16 -28.32 9.84
C PHE A 270 9.24 -27.52 10.57
N ALA A 271 10.02 -28.20 11.42
CA ALA A 271 11.25 -27.62 11.94
C ALA A 271 12.29 -27.53 10.82
N TRP A 272 12.91 -26.36 10.64
CA TRP A 272 14.03 -26.20 9.72
C TRP A 272 15.27 -26.81 10.37
N GLN A 273 15.93 -27.72 9.64
CA GLN A 273 17.15 -28.40 10.04
C GLN A 273 18.13 -28.41 8.87
N GLY A 274 19.07 -27.47 8.87
CA GLY A 274 20.05 -27.28 7.82
C GLY A 274 19.39 -26.87 6.49
N VAL A 275 18.43 -25.95 6.54
CA VAL A 275 17.69 -25.50 5.35
C VAL A 275 18.42 -24.35 4.65
N GLU A 276 18.50 -24.43 3.33
CA GLU A 276 19.02 -23.34 2.49
C GLU A 276 17.93 -22.28 2.30
N ILE A 277 18.21 -21.05 2.73
CA ILE A 277 17.26 -19.94 2.62
C ILE A 277 17.68 -19.00 1.50
N THR A 278 16.72 -18.69 0.63
CA THR A 278 16.82 -17.61 -0.36
C THR A 278 15.70 -16.60 -0.10
N LEU A 279 16.02 -15.31 -0.11
CA LEU A 279 15.02 -14.25 -0.03
C LEU A 279 14.90 -13.59 -1.39
N THR A 280 13.67 -13.34 -1.83
CA THR A 280 13.42 -12.60 -3.06
C THR A 280 12.76 -11.27 -2.76
N SER A 281 13.30 -10.21 -3.37
CA SER A 281 12.70 -8.88 -3.39
C SER A 281 12.18 -8.61 -4.80
N GLY A 282 10.87 -8.38 -4.92
CA GLY A 282 10.19 -8.11 -6.17
C GLY A 282 8.67 -8.04 -6.00
N ASN A 283 7.97 -7.72 -7.09
CA ASN A 283 6.50 -7.64 -7.13
C ASN A 283 5.90 -8.66 -8.14
N PRO A 284 6.10 -9.98 -7.96
CA PRO A 284 5.39 -10.97 -8.75
C PRO A 284 3.87 -10.86 -8.54
N VAL A 285 3.12 -11.07 -9.62
CA VAL A 285 1.66 -11.17 -9.54
C VAL A 285 1.29 -12.56 -9.05
N THR A 286 0.60 -12.65 -7.91
CA THR A 286 0.20 -13.92 -7.28
C THR A 286 -1.31 -13.92 -7.02
N PHE A 287 -2.01 -15.00 -7.40
CA PHE A 287 -3.45 -15.16 -7.17
C PHE A 287 -3.72 -16.26 -6.15
N ARG A 288 -4.71 -16.06 -5.28
CA ARG A 288 -5.33 -17.13 -4.48
C ARG A 288 -6.61 -17.56 -5.17
N GLN A 289 -6.80 -18.85 -5.35
CA GLN A 289 -8.02 -19.43 -5.90
C GLN A 289 -8.45 -20.55 -4.97
N ASN A 290 -9.72 -20.57 -4.58
CA ASN A 290 -10.27 -21.67 -3.83
C ASN A 290 -10.40 -22.88 -4.78
N LEU A 291 -9.54 -23.88 -4.58
CA LEU A 291 -9.48 -25.11 -5.36
C LEU A 291 -9.96 -26.32 -4.55
N TYR A 292 -9.95 -26.24 -3.22
CA TYR A 292 -10.29 -27.34 -2.34
C TYR A 292 -11.78 -27.40 -1.99
N ASP A 293 -12.48 -26.25 -1.89
CA ASP A 293 -13.91 -26.26 -1.61
C ASP A 293 -14.74 -26.68 -2.84
N SER A 294 -15.82 -27.40 -2.57
CA SER A 294 -16.81 -27.71 -3.60
C SER A 294 -17.55 -26.44 -4.03
N TYR A 295 -17.37 -26.05 -5.29
CA TYR A 295 -18.11 -24.94 -5.89
C TYR A 295 -19.32 -25.47 -6.67
N TYR A 296 -20.52 -25.08 -6.24
CA TYR A 296 -21.76 -25.40 -6.94
C TYR A 296 -22.28 -24.14 -7.61
N VAL A 297 -22.70 -24.26 -8.87
CA VAL A 297 -23.45 -23.20 -9.56
C VAL A 297 -24.93 -23.42 -9.29
N ASP A 298 -25.67 -22.35 -9.01
CA ASP A 298 -27.13 -22.41 -8.93
C ASP A 298 -27.68 -22.88 -10.28
N ARG A 299 -28.26 -24.08 -10.27
CA ARG A 299 -28.93 -24.64 -11.43
C ARG A 299 -30.40 -24.25 -11.33
N PRO A 300 -30.94 -23.43 -12.24
CA PRO A 300 -32.37 -23.19 -12.27
C PRO A 300 -33.09 -24.53 -12.52
N GLU A 301 -33.98 -24.90 -11.60
CA GLU A 301 -34.89 -26.02 -11.82
C GLU A 301 -35.88 -25.63 -12.93
N LEU A 302 -35.83 -26.33 -14.06
CA LEU A 302 -36.88 -26.22 -15.06
C LEU A 302 -38.13 -26.94 -14.52
N PRO A 303 -39.25 -26.23 -14.31
CA PRO A 303 -40.50 -26.92 -13.99
C PRO A 303 -40.90 -27.84 -15.15
N VAL A 304 -41.45 -29.00 -14.81
CA VAL A 304 -41.98 -29.96 -15.79
C VAL A 304 -43.13 -29.29 -16.56
N GLN A 305 -42.89 -28.95 -17.82
CA GLN A 305 -43.86 -28.32 -18.71
C GLN A 305 -44.93 -29.35 -19.09
N THR A 306 -46.09 -29.32 -18.41
CA THR A 306 -47.28 -30.06 -18.85
C THR A 306 -48.03 -29.24 -19.89
N TYR A 307 -48.23 -29.82 -21.08
CA TYR A 307 -48.94 -29.20 -22.20
C TYR A 307 -50.34 -28.66 -21.83
N ARG A 308 -50.57 -27.35 -22.02
CA ARG A 308 -51.86 -26.84 -22.52
C ARG A 308 -51.77 -25.44 -23.15
N ALA A 309 -52.24 -25.39 -24.40
CA ALA A 309 -52.77 -24.29 -25.22
C ALA A 309 -51.90 -23.04 -25.47
N VAL A 310 -51.50 -22.93 -26.74
CA VAL A 310 -50.95 -21.75 -27.43
C VAL A 310 -51.98 -20.63 -27.52
N VAL A 311 -51.55 -19.38 -27.29
CA VAL A 311 -52.19 -18.17 -27.82
C VAL A 311 -51.16 -17.43 -28.70
N PRO A 312 -51.47 -17.09 -29.97
CA PRO A 312 -50.54 -16.40 -30.87
C PRO A 312 -50.29 -14.92 -30.49
N ARG A 313 -49.13 -14.40 -30.93
CA ARG A 313 -48.53 -13.11 -30.52
C ARG A 313 -49.12 -11.87 -31.23
N ALA A 314 -48.95 -10.71 -30.60
CA ALA A 314 -48.92 -9.42 -31.30
C ALA A 314 -47.49 -9.02 -31.64
N ASP A 315 -47.34 -8.56 -32.89
CA ASP A 315 -46.14 -8.18 -33.63
C ASP A 315 -45.69 -6.75 -33.29
N GLN A 316 -44.37 -6.53 -33.19
CA GLN A 316 -43.69 -5.27 -33.51
C GLN A 316 -42.29 -5.60 -34.05
N GLY A 317 -42.13 -5.56 -35.39
CA GLY A 317 -40.82 -5.53 -36.07
C GLY A 317 -39.90 -4.41 -35.56
N GLU A 318 -38.59 -4.37 -35.83
CA GLU A 318 -37.86 -4.70 -37.06
C GLU A 318 -36.53 -5.42 -36.76
N MET A 319 -36.20 -6.33 -37.68
CA MET A 319 -34.91 -6.98 -38.00
C MET A 319 -33.75 -5.97 -38.10
N ASP A 320 -32.44 -6.26 -38.09
CA ASP A 320 -31.55 -7.43 -38.13
C ASP A 320 -30.13 -6.80 -38.00
N ASP A 321 -28.99 -7.46 -37.86
CA ASP A 321 -28.66 -8.87 -37.89
C ASP A 321 -27.25 -9.01 -37.28
N ALA A 322 -26.91 -10.27 -37.06
CA ALA A 322 -25.61 -10.82 -37.32
C ALA A 322 -24.48 -10.53 -36.32
N ALA A 323 -24.39 -11.53 -35.44
CA ALA A 323 -23.25 -12.45 -35.47
C ALA A 323 -22.05 -12.05 -34.61
N VAL A 324 -22.15 -12.50 -33.35
CA VAL A 324 -21.26 -13.54 -32.79
C VAL A 324 -20.32 -14.13 -33.85
N ARG A 325 -19.12 -13.58 -33.98
CA ARG A 325 -17.97 -14.25 -34.57
C ARG A 325 -16.69 -13.86 -33.84
N ASN A 326 -16.21 -14.84 -33.08
CA ASN A 326 -14.80 -15.26 -33.03
C ASN A 326 -13.83 -14.34 -32.29
N MET A 327 -13.63 -14.63 -31.01
CA MET A 327 -12.31 -14.53 -30.37
C MET A 327 -11.50 -15.81 -30.64
N PRO A 328 -10.30 -15.71 -31.21
CA PRO A 328 -9.28 -16.75 -31.09
C PRO A 328 -8.17 -16.35 -30.11
N ALA A 329 -7.71 -17.35 -29.36
CA ALA A 329 -6.62 -17.31 -28.39
C ALA A 329 -5.25 -16.92 -29.00
N PRO A 330 -4.30 -16.38 -28.21
CA PRO A 330 -2.93 -16.19 -28.66
C PRO A 330 -2.11 -17.48 -28.62
N ARG A 331 -1.53 -17.82 -29.77
CA ARG A 331 -0.51 -18.85 -29.97
C ARG A 331 0.88 -18.32 -29.60
N ALA A 332 1.71 -19.20 -29.04
CA ALA A 332 3.16 -19.03 -28.93
C ALA A 332 3.90 -19.37 -30.24
N GLN A 333 5.01 -18.67 -30.54
CA GLN A 333 6.34 -19.27 -30.78
C GLN A 333 7.45 -18.26 -31.15
N LYS A 334 8.63 -18.44 -30.50
CA LYS A 334 10.05 -18.43 -30.96
C LYS A 334 10.60 -17.19 -31.69
N MET A 335 11.89 -16.80 -31.66
CA MET A 335 13.19 -17.23 -31.11
C MET A 335 14.14 -16.06 -31.44
N PHE A 336 15.15 -15.73 -30.64
CA PHE A 336 16.47 -15.35 -31.19
C PHE A 336 17.59 -15.65 -30.18
N ASP A 337 18.68 -16.12 -30.76
CA ASP A 337 19.86 -16.77 -30.21
C ASP A 337 20.98 -15.74 -29.99
N SER A 338 21.81 -15.89 -28.96
CA SER A 338 23.15 -15.27 -28.88
C SER A 338 23.99 -15.89 -27.75
N ARG A 339 25.04 -16.61 -28.16
CA ARG A 339 26.17 -17.04 -27.33
C ARG A 339 27.30 -16.00 -27.42
N MET A 340 27.94 -15.63 -26.32
CA MET A 340 29.42 -15.43 -26.30
C MET A 340 30.03 -15.36 -24.88
N THR A 341 30.99 -16.28 -24.69
CA THR A 341 32.24 -16.32 -23.90
C THR A 341 32.65 -15.23 -22.89
N LEU A 342 33.14 -15.70 -21.73
CA LEU A 342 34.01 -15.03 -20.75
C LEU A 342 35.43 -14.75 -21.32
N PRO A 343 36.17 -13.80 -20.72
CA PRO A 343 37.41 -14.19 -20.06
C PRO A 343 37.68 -13.53 -18.70
N MET A 344 38.46 -14.26 -17.92
CA MET A 344 38.98 -14.04 -16.58
C MET A 344 40.22 -13.12 -16.61
N ALA A 345 40.39 -12.21 -15.65
CA ALA A 345 41.71 -11.73 -15.22
C ALA A 345 41.67 -11.19 -13.79
N ALA A 346 42.59 -11.70 -12.98
CA ALA A 346 42.78 -11.45 -11.56
C ALA A 346 43.53 -10.14 -11.28
N ALA A 347 43.33 -9.59 -10.08
CA ALA A 347 44.40 -8.91 -9.33
C ALA A 347 44.06 -8.93 -7.83
N GLU A 348 44.91 -9.60 -7.07
CA GLU A 348 44.88 -9.74 -5.62
C GLU A 348 45.50 -8.52 -4.90
N GLY A 349 45.06 -8.31 -3.66
CA GLY A 349 45.98 -7.97 -2.55
C GLY A 349 45.72 -6.66 -1.81
N SER A 350 45.12 -6.73 -0.62
CA SER A 350 45.85 -6.61 0.66
C SER A 350 44.91 -6.62 1.86
N ALA A 351 45.31 -7.37 2.88
CA ALA A 351 44.53 -7.75 4.07
C ALA A 351 44.74 -6.80 5.28
N ALA A 352 43.75 -6.78 6.17
CA ALA A 352 43.93 -6.60 7.61
C ALA A 352 42.81 -7.37 8.37
N LEU A 353 43.21 -8.13 9.39
CA LEU A 353 42.48 -9.18 10.13
C LEU A 353 41.66 -8.62 11.33
N PRO A 354 40.91 -9.43 12.11
CA PRO A 354 39.79 -10.31 11.73
C PRO A 354 38.56 -10.08 12.65
N GLY A 355 37.42 -9.70 12.09
CA GLY A 355 36.10 -10.04 12.66
C GLY A 355 35.65 -11.36 12.02
N MET A 356 34.98 -12.24 12.76
CA MET A 356 34.52 -13.54 12.24
C MET A 356 33.94 -13.39 10.82
N PRO A 357 34.39 -14.18 9.82
CA PRO A 357 33.87 -14.05 8.46
C PRO A 357 32.39 -14.37 8.48
N LEU A 358 31.57 -13.36 8.16
CA LEU A 358 30.18 -13.58 7.81
C LEU A 358 30.14 -14.52 6.60
N PRO A 359 29.23 -15.50 6.58
CA PRO A 359 29.05 -16.35 5.41
C PRO A 359 28.65 -15.49 4.21
N GLN A 360 29.34 -15.67 3.10
CA GLN A 360 29.11 -14.90 1.88
C GLN A 360 27.72 -15.23 1.32
N THR A 361 26.75 -14.33 1.47
CA THR A 361 25.46 -14.42 0.78
C THR A 361 25.70 -14.27 -0.73
N GLU A 362 25.30 -15.27 -1.53
CA GLU A 362 25.31 -15.19 -2.99
C GLU A 362 24.02 -14.53 -3.47
N ASN A 363 24.15 -13.50 -4.32
CA ASN A 363 23.02 -12.79 -4.89
C ASN A 363 23.00 -12.99 -6.40
N ARG A 364 21.81 -13.23 -6.95
CA ARG A 364 21.57 -13.32 -8.39
C ARG A 364 20.41 -12.41 -8.77
N GLU A 365 20.59 -11.60 -9.81
CA GLU A 365 19.48 -10.91 -10.46
C GLU A 365 18.89 -11.83 -11.54
N ASP A 366 17.58 -12.05 -11.49
CA ASP A 366 16.80 -12.76 -12.50
C ASP A 366 15.60 -11.86 -12.89
N ILE A 367 14.79 -12.25 -13.88
CA ILE A 367 13.69 -11.45 -14.47
C ILE A 367 12.86 -10.72 -13.40
N GLY A 368 13.18 -9.44 -13.14
CA GLY A 368 12.46 -8.56 -12.23
C GLY A 368 12.56 -8.89 -10.73
N GLN A 369 13.49 -9.75 -10.29
CA GLN A 369 13.65 -10.13 -8.88
C GLN A 369 15.13 -10.12 -8.44
N ILE A 370 15.35 -9.67 -7.21
CA ILE A 370 16.66 -9.75 -6.55
C ILE A 370 16.64 -10.91 -5.56
N HIS A 371 17.58 -11.85 -5.70
CA HIS A 371 17.73 -12.99 -4.81
C HIS A 371 18.85 -12.75 -3.78
N PHE A 372 18.59 -13.09 -2.52
CA PHE A 372 19.56 -13.13 -1.43
C PHE A 372 19.67 -14.55 -0.89
N SER A 373 20.70 -15.30 -1.27
CA SER A 373 20.90 -16.69 -0.83
C SER A 373 21.95 -16.74 0.28
N PHE A 374 21.58 -17.23 1.46
CA PHE A 374 22.53 -17.35 2.57
C PHE A 374 23.45 -18.56 2.36
N ALA A 375 24.78 -18.36 2.45
CA ALA A 375 25.72 -19.48 2.34
C ALA A 375 25.65 -20.44 3.55
N GLN A 376 25.19 -19.97 4.70
CA GLN A 376 24.92 -20.83 5.85
C GLN A 376 23.50 -21.38 5.79
N LYS A 377 23.40 -22.68 6.06
CA LYS A 377 22.12 -23.36 6.30
C LYS A 377 21.57 -22.93 7.66
N LEU A 378 20.26 -22.75 7.76
CA LEU A 378 19.60 -22.20 8.95
C LEU A 378 18.65 -23.22 9.59
N ASP A 379 18.57 -23.13 10.92
CA ASP A 379 17.67 -23.92 11.77
C ASP A 379 16.63 -22.99 12.41
N ALA A 380 15.38 -23.44 12.49
CA ALA A 380 14.29 -22.71 13.12
C ALA A 380 13.13 -23.64 13.47
N LEU A 381 12.62 -23.56 14.70
CA LEU A 381 11.40 -24.26 15.09
C LEU A 381 10.16 -23.59 14.47
N PRO A 382 9.05 -24.33 14.29
CA PRO A 382 7.77 -23.72 13.92
C PRO A 382 7.41 -22.56 14.85
N GLY A 383 6.90 -21.47 14.28
CA GLY A 383 6.51 -20.25 15.00
C GLY A 383 7.67 -19.36 15.49
N HIS A 384 8.92 -19.67 15.14
CA HIS A 384 10.07 -18.86 15.55
C HIS A 384 10.51 -17.88 14.45
N SER A 385 10.92 -16.68 14.87
CA SER A 385 11.57 -15.69 14.01
C SER A 385 13.08 -15.95 13.90
N VAL A 386 13.61 -15.73 12.70
CA VAL A 386 15.04 -15.79 12.37
C VAL A 386 15.50 -14.41 11.91
N SER A 387 16.67 -13.99 12.37
CA SER A 387 17.35 -12.79 11.87
C SER A 387 18.73 -13.19 11.34
N ALA A 388 18.97 -12.92 10.06
CA ALA A 388 20.23 -13.27 9.39
C ALA A 388 20.86 -12.04 8.70
N PRO A 389 22.19 -11.87 8.77
CA PRO A 389 22.86 -10.72 8.18
C PRO A 389 22.86 -10.81 6.65
N ILE A 390 22.52 -9.71 5.98
CA ILE A 390 22.55 -9.59 4.50
C ILE A 390 23.67 -8.69 4.01
N ILE A 391 24.16 -7.77 4.85
CA ILE A 391 25.31 -6.91 4.56
C ILE A 391 25.97 -6.40 5.85
N GLU A 392 27.29 -6.26 5.83
CA GLU A 392 28.06 -5.48 6.79
C GLU A 392 29.18 -4.76 6.06
N GLN A 393 29.17 -3.42 6.05
CA GLN A 393 30.19 -2.64 5.35
C GLN A 393 30.28 -1.20 5.85
N HIS A 394 31.41 -0.55 5.55
CA HIS A 394 31.54 0.90 5.72
C HIS A 394 31.01 1.64 4.50
N VAL A 395 30.02 2.50 4.70
CA VAL A 395 29.39 3.33 3.65
C VAL A 395 29.82 4.78 3.76
N PRO A 396 30.03 5.50 2.64
CA PRO A 396 30.19 6.95 2.65
C PRO A 396 28.95 7.65 3.22
N ILE A 397 29.18 8.63 4.10
CA ILE A 397 28.11 9.47 4.64
C ILE A 397 28.49 10.96 4.62
N ALA A 398 27.49 11.82 4.55
CA ALA A 398 27.65 13.26 4.77
C ALA A 398 26.46 13.83 5.55
N ALA A 399 26.73 14.43 6.71
CA ALA A 399 25.71 15.09 7.52
C ALA A 399 25.23 16.41 6.92
N SER A 400 23.94 16.69 7.05
CA SER A 400 23.28 17.91 6.57
C SER A 400 21.93 18.11 7.27
N TRP A 401 21.29 19.24 7.02
CA TRP A 401 19.97 19.56 7.55
C TRP A 401 18.99 19.73 6.39
N LEU A 402 18.05 18.81 6.22
CA LEU A 402 17.10 18.85 5.12
C LEU A 402 15.87 19.65 5.52
N TYR A 403 15.63 20.79 4.89
CA TYR A 403 14.44 21.60 5.12
C TYR A 403 13.34 21.24 4.12
N GLN A 404 12.23 20.72 4.65
CA GLN A 404 11.02 20.35 3.91
C GLN A 404 9.84 21.10 4.50
N ALA A 405 9.39 22.15 3.80
CA ALA A 405 8.33 23.03 4.30
C ALA A 405 6.98 22.30 4.50
N ASP A 406 6.77 21.18 3.81
CA ASP A 406 5.58 20.33 3.94
C ASP A 406 5.65 19.41 5.16
N THR A 407 6.84 19.18 5.73
CA THR A 407 7.04 18.37 6.94
C THR A 407 7.03 19.24 8.19
N ASP A 408 7.82 20.30 8.21
CA ASP A 408 7.77 21.33 9.25
C ASP A 408 8.04 22.70 8.62
N PRO A 409 7.19 23.71 8.88
CA PRO A 409 7.29 25.01 8.23
C PRO A 409 8.52 25.82 8.66
N HIS A 410 9.16 25.50 9.78
CA HIS A 410 10.19 26.35 10.39
C HIS A 410 11.48 25.66 10.77
N HIS A 411 11.48 24.33 10.90
CA HIS A 411 12.61 23.58 11.41
C HIS A 411 13.08 22.54 10.39
N PRO A 412 14.39 22.45 10.11
CA PRO A 412 14.90 21.40 9.24
C PRO A 412 14.98 20.06 9.98
N LEU A 413 15.09 18.97 9.22
CA LEU A 413 15.36 17.63 9.72
C LEU A 413 16.87 17.38 9.73
N PHE A 414 17.38 16.75 10.79
CA PHE A 414 18.70 16.13 10.74
C PHE A 414 18.72 15.07 9.64
N SER A 415 19.72 15.14 8.77
CA SER A 415 19.83 14.27 7.62
C SER A 415 21.23 13.76 7.36
N LEU A 416 21.33 12.49 6.96
CA LEU A 416 22.54 11.89 6.43
C LEU A 416 22.33 11.59 4.95
N ARG A 417 23.23 12.09 4.10
CA ARG A 417 23.38 11.57 2.75
C ARG A 417 24.21 10.29 2.83
N ILE A 418 23.64 9.18 2.42
CA ILE A 418 24.29 7.86 2.38
C ILE A 418 24.44 7.42 0.93
N GLU A 419 25.56 6.79 0.61
CA GLU A 419 25.82 6.14 -0.68
C GLU A 419 25.86 4.62 -0.50
N ASN A 420 25.19 3.88 -1.36
CA ASN A 420 25.41 2.44 -1.44
C ASN A 420 26.69 2.15 -2.25
N SER A 421 27.81 2.06 -1.55
CA SER A 421 29.11 1.72 -2.13
C SER A 421 29.30 0.22 -2.42
N SER A 422 28.26 -0.61 -2.24
CA SER A 422 28.33 -2.04 -2.58
C SER A 422 27.93 -2.26 -4.03
N GLU A 423 28.32 -3.41 -4.59
CA GLU A 423 27.88 -3.88 -5.90
C GLU A 423 26.44 -4.45 -5.88
N ARG A 424 25.76 -4.40 -4.73
CA ARG A 424 24.47 -5.07 -4.50
C ARG A 424 23.38 -4.06 -4.17
N ALA A 425 22.17 -4.28 -4.67
CA ALA A 425 21.03 -3.48 -4.26
C ALA A 425 20.65 -3.78 -2.79
N LEU A 426 20.39 -2.72 -2.03
CA LEU A 426 19.89 -2.79 -0.66
C LEU A 426 18.37 -2.65 -0.67
N PRO A 427 17.62 -3.63 -0.14
CA PRO A 427 16.16 -3.58 -0.11
C PRO A 427 15.66 -2.47 0.83
N PRO A 428 14.44 -1.93 0.61
CA PRO A 428 13.83 -1.01 1.54
C PRO A 428 13.57 -1.66 2.91
N GLY A 429 13.60 -0.86 3.97
CA GLY A 429 13.47 -1.34 5.34
C GLY A 429 13.43 -0.22 6.36
N ILE A 430 13.71 -0.57 7.61
CA ILE A 430 13.89 0.41 8.70
C ILE A 430 15.39 0.58 8.98
N LEU A 431 15.82 1.79 9.29
CA LEU A 431 17.18 2.09 9.73
C LEU A 431 17.16 2.64 11.15
N THR A 432 17.93 2.02 12.04
CA THR A 432 18.23 2.55 13.37
C THR A 432 19.61 3.19 13.37
N LEU A 433 19.71 4.44 13.82
CA LEU A 433 20.94 5.22 13.84
C LEU A 433 21.53 5.28 15.24
N TYR A 434 22.83 5.07 15.31
CA TYR A 434 23.63 5.18 16.53
C TYR A 434 24.80 6.14 16.32
N SER A 435 25.07 6.97 17.32
CA SER A 435 26.29 7.76 17.43
C SER A 435 27.27 7.01 18.32
N ALA A 436 28.47 6.74 17.84
CA ALA A 436 29.51 6.17 18.70
C ALA A 436 29.94 7.24 19.72
N THR A 437 29.98 6.86 20.98
CA THR A 437 30.56 7.66 22.07
C THR A 437 32.07 7.41 22.13
N ASP A 438 32.86 8.45 22.40
CA ASP A 438 34.28 8.28 22.73
C ASP A 438 34.37 7.43 24.01
N CYS A 439 34.90 6.22 23.90
CA CYS A 439 34.95 5.28 25.01
C CYS A 439 36.33 5.25 25.67
N ASP A 440 36.45 5.86 26.84
CA ASP A 440 37.47 5.49 27.83
C ASP A 440 36.94 4.41 28.83
N SER A 441 35.69 3.95 28.63
CA SER A 441 35.00 2.99 29.49
C SER A 441 35.09 1.55 28.95
N PRO A 442 35.24 0.53 29.82
CA PRO A 442 35.26 -0.89 29.42
C PRO A 442 33.93 -1.41 28.83
N VAL A 443 32.85 -0.62 28.90
CA VAL A 443 31.57 -0.89 28.23
C VAL A 443 31.32 0.23 27.23
N CYS A 444 31.78 0.04 25.99
CA CYS A 444 31.40 0.88 24.84
C CYS A 444 29.97 0.54 24.42
N ALA A 445 29.01 1.43 24.68
CA ALA A 445 27.68 1.34 24.09
C ALA A 445 27.43 2.61 23.27
N PRO A 446 27.06 2.50 21.99
CA PRO A 446 26.77 3.67 21.18
C PRO A 446 25.41 4.27 21.56
N ASP A 447 25.27 5.59 21.45
CA ASP A 447 24.04 6.31 21.79
C ASP A 447 23.01 6.22 20.66
N PHE A 448 21.75 5.95 21.00
CA PHE A 448 20.66 5.93 20.04
C PHE A 448 20.35 7.36 19.56
N ALA A 449 20.44 7.59 18.24
CA ALA A 449 20.21 8.89 17.62
C ALA A 449 18.80 9.04 17.02
N GLY A 450 18.18 7.93 16.63
CA GLY A 450 16.83 7.92 16.04
C GLY A 450 16.62 6.79 15.04
N ASP A 451 15.41 6.71 14.49
CA ASP A 451 15.06 5.80 13.41
C ASP A 451 14.74 6.58 12.13
N ALA A 452 15.01 5.95 10.98
CA ALA A 452 14.69 6.47 9.65
C ALA A 452 14.05 5.38 8.78
N ALA A 453 13.17 5.80 7.86
CA ALA A 453 12.75 4.94 6.77
C ALA A 453 13.91 4.75 5.79
N PHE A 454 14.28 3.51 5.50
CA PHE A 454 15.31 3.19 4.51
C PHE A 454 14.63 2.90 3.16
N PRO A 455 14.77 3.77 2.15
CA PRO A 455 14.02 3.64 0.89
C PRO A 455 14.53 2.53 -0.04
N GLY A 456 15.61 1.84 0.35
CA GLY A 456 16.36 0.95 -0.52
C GLY A 456 17.32 1.74 -1.43
N LEU A 457 18.47 1.15 -1.75
CA LEU A 457 19.53 1.80 -2.52
C LEU A 457 20.09 0.83 -3.56
N ALA A 458 20.00 1.19 -4.85
CA ALA A 458 20.75 0.47 -5.88
C ALA A 458 22.27 0.78 -5.75
N PRO A 459 23.15 -0.05 -6.35
CA PRO A 459 24.60 0.21 -6.35
C PRO A 459 24.94 1.62 -6.85
N GLY A 460 25.81 2.33 -6.12
CA GLY A 460 26.26 3.68 -6.44
C GLY A 460 25.19 4.79 -6.27
N VAL A 461 23.99 4.47 -5.79
CA VAL A 461 22.93 5.47 -5.58
C VAL A 461 23.06 6.13 -4.21
N GLU A 462 23.00 7.46 -4.21
CA GLU A 462 22.91 8.29 -3.02
C GLU A 462 21.46 8.63 -2.64
N ARG A 463 21.16 8.67 -1.34
CA ARG A 463 19.90 9.20 -0.79
C ARG A 463 20.13 9.97 0.50
N PHE A 464 19.25 10.92 0.77
CA PHE A 464 19.12 11.53 2.10
C PHE A 464 18.22 10.66 2.97
N LEU A 465 18.66 10.44 4.20
CA LEU A 465 17.90 9.81 5.27
C LEU A 465 17.66 10.86 6.34
N THR A 466 16.42 11.02 6.80
CA THR A 466 16.04 11.96 7.87
C THR A 466 15.57 11.16 9.08
N PHE A 467 15.96 11.58 10.28
CA PHE A 467 15.72 10.80 11.50
C PHE A 467 15.28 11.61 12.72
N ALA A 468 15.45 12.95 12.70
CA ALA A 468 15.03 13.82 13.79
C ALA A 468 14.76 15.25 13.30
N LEU A 469 13.96 16.00 14.04
CA LEU A 469 13.71 17.43 13.80
C LEU A 469 14.71 18.28 14.60
N ASP A 470 15.38 19.23 13.94
CA ASP A 470 16.28 20.19 14.60
C ASP A 470 15.49 21.43 15.05
N ARG A 471 15.22 21.50 16.36
CA ARG A 471 14.47 22.61 16.96
C ARG A 471 15.32 23.86 17.19
N ASP A 472 16.64 23.74 17.14
CA ASP A 472 17.56 24.84 17.44
C ASP A 472 17.87 25.68 16.20
N THR A 473 17.61 25.15 15.01
CA THR A 473 17.68 25.90 13.75
C THR A 473 16.31 26.41 13.35
N ARG A 474 16.20 27.71 13.05
CA ARG A 474 14.96 28.32 12.56
C ARG A 474 15.08 28.80 11.13
N ILE A 475 14.04 28.54 10.34
CA ILE A 475 13.93 28.92 8.93
C ILE A 475 12.63 29.69 8.73
N ASP A 476 12.76 30.90 8.20
CA ASP A 476 11.64 31.74 7.79
C ASP A 476 11.59 31.83 6.26
N ARG A 477 10.38 31.85 5.71
CA ARG A 477 10.12 31.80 4.27
C ARG A 477 9.21 32.94 3.84
N GLU A 478 9.68 33.76 2.91
CA GLU A 478 8.91 34.85 2.32
C GLU A 478 8.85 34.67 0.80
N THR A 479 7.66 34.77 0.22
CA THR A 479 7.49 34.63 -1.24
C THR A 479 6.96 35.92 -1.83
N SER A 480 7.60 36.37 -2.91
CA SER A 480 7.20 37.53 -3.70
C SER A 480 7.04 37.11 -5.15
N SER A 481 6.15 37.79 -5.87
CA SER A 481 5.93 37.58 -7.29
C SER A 481 6.12 38.89 -8.02
N ASP A 482 6.79 38.84 -9.17
CA ASP A 482 7.01 39.96 -10.07
C ASP A 482 6.57 39.57 -11.49
N LYS A 483 5.96 40.52 -12.21
CA LYS A 483 5.52 40.35 -13.61
C LYS A 483 6.16 41.47 -14.42
N ARG A 484 7.06 41.10 -15.33
CA ARG A 484 7.72 42.04 -16.25
C ARG A 484 7.38 41.72 -17.69
N LEU A 485 7.07 42.73 -18.48
CA LEU A 485 6.97 42.64 -19.93
C LEU A 485 8.37 42.47 -20.53
N GLN A 486 8.60 41.36 -21.25
CA GLN A 486 9.85 41.13 -21.97
C GLN A 486 9.81 41.67 -23.38
N LYS A 487 8.67 41.49 -24.06
CA LYS A 487 8.49 41.84 -25.46
C LYS A 487 7.03 42.14 -25.72
N ALA A 488 6.78 43.16 -26.51
CA ALA A 488 5.47 43.45 -27.05
C ALA A 488 5.59 43.72 -28.55
N THR A 489 4.67 43.16 -29.33
CA THR A 489 4.64 43.32 -30.79
C THR A 489 3.22 43.47 -31.27
N ILE A 490 3.01 44.25 -32.33
CA ILE A 490 1.72 44.34 -33.02
C ILE A 490 1.89 43.76 -34.43
N SER A 491 1.06 42.79 -34.77
CA SER A 491 0.92 42.28 -36.14
C SER A 491 -0.52 41.83 -36.37
N ASP A 492 -1.03 41.99 -37.59
CA ASP A 492 -2.36 41.51 -38.01
C ASP A 492 -3.51 41.99 -37.09
N GLY A 493 -3.39 43.20 -36.53
CA GLY A 493 -4.36 43.75 -35.58
C GLY A 493 -4.39 43.08 -34.20
N ILE A 494 -3.37 42.28 -33.86
CA ILE A 494 -3.21 41.62 -32.57
C ILE A 494 -1.97 42.17 -31.86
N LEU A 495 -2.16 42.66 -30.63
CA LEU A 495 -1.07 42.97 -29.70
C LEU A 495 -0.68 41.69 -28.96
N ARG A 496 0.56 41.24 -29.15
CA ARG A 496 1.14 40.10 -28.44
C ARG A 496 2.08 40.60 -27.36
N LEU A 497 1.81 40.24 -26.11
CA LEU A 497 2.61 40.60 -24.94
C LEU A 497 3.27 39.34 -24.38
N SER A 498 4.59 39.30 -24.36
CA SER A 498 5.37 38.28 -23.67
C SER A 498 5.74 38.78 -22.30
N HIS A 499 5.19 38.18 -21.26
CA HIS A 499 5.52 38.48 -19.87
C HIS A 499 6.43 37.41 -19.29
N ARG A 500 7.47 37.82 -18.58
CA ARG A 500 8.22 36.96 -17.69
C ARG A 500 7.68 37.15 -16.28
N LEU A 501 7.08 36.08 -15.77
CA LEU A 501 6.69 35.96 -14.39
C LEU A 501 7.89 35.43 -13.62
N GLN A 502 8.26 36.10 -12.54
CA GLN A 502 9.24 35.60 -11.58
C GLN A 502 8.55 35.42 -10.23
N GLN A 503 8.78 34.28 -9.59
CA GLN A 503 8.39 34.05 -8.21
C GLN A 503 9.66 33.82 -7.41
N THR A 504 9.97 34.72 -6.50
CA THR A 504 11.16 34.62 -5.65
C THR A 504 10.75 34.27 -4.23
N THR A 505 11.21 33.12 -3.77
CA THR A 505 11.08 32.68 -2.38
C THR A 505 12.41 32.87 -1.66
N ARG A 506 12.44 33.75 -0.67
CA ARG A 506 13.57 33.98 0.22
C ARG A 506 13.45 33.06 1.43
N TYR A 507 14.48 32.25 1.65
CA TYR A 507 14.67 31.46 2.85
C TYR A 507 15.69 32.16 3.73
N THR A 508 15.37 32.38 5.00
CA THR A 508 16.28 32.96 6.00
C THR A 508 16.51 31.93 7.08
N VAL A 509 17.76 31.49 7.22
CA VAL A 509 18.15 30.41 8.13
C VAL A 509 18.97 31.00 9.27
N ARG A 510 18.54 30.75 10.51
CA ARG A 510 19.26 31.08 11.74
C ARG A 510 19.80 29.79 12.38
N ALA A 511 21.13 29.67 12.41
CA ALA A 511 21.82 28.56 13.06
C ALA A 511 21.99 28.81 14.57
N PRO A 512 22.12 27.76 15.40
CA PRO A 512 22.38 27.91 16.83
C PRO A 512 23.78 28.45 17.13
N GLU A 513 23.97 28.98 18.34
CA GLU A 513 25.19 29.69 18.75
C GLU A 513 26.48 28.86 18.66
N THR A 514 26.40 27.55 18.86
CA THR A 514 27.58 26.70 19.06
C THR A 514 27.99 25.90 17.83
N THR A 515 27.08 25.67 16.88
CA THR A 515 27.31 24.76 15.74
C THR A 515 26.75 25.35 14.44
N GLY A 516 27.53 25.24 13.36
CA GLY A 516 27.06 25.64 12.02
C GLY A 516 26.02 24.67 11.47
N ARG A 517 25.39 25.04 10.36
CA ARG A 517 24.39 24.23 9.66
C ARG A 517 24.68 24.22 8.17
N LYS A 518 24.77 23.03 7.58
CA LYS A 518 24.70 22.86 6.12
C LYS A 518 23.26 22.51 5.74
N VAL A 519 22.43 23.52 5.52
CA VAL A 519 21.00 23.32 5.23
C VAL A 519 20.81 23.03 3.74
N ILE A 520 20.10 21.95 3.41
CA ILE A 520 19.62 21.63 2.07
C ILE A 520 18.13 21.98 2.02
N ILE A 521 17.77 22.96 1.21
CA ILE A 521 16.38 23.43 1.05
C ILE A 521 15.74 22.67 -0.11
N GLU A 522 14.63 21.95 0.15
CA GLU A 522 13.78 21.41 -0.91
C GLU A 522 12.77 22.46 -1.37
N HIS A 523 12.98 23.01 -2.56
CA HIS A 523 12.09 23.97 -3.19
C HIS A 523 11.21 23.26 -4.24
N PRO A 524 9.88 23.33 -4.16
CA PRO A 524 9.00 22.58 -5.04
C PRO A 524 9.14 23.02 -6.51
N LYS A 525 9.16 22.03 -7.42
CA LYS A 525 9.03 22.26 -8.85
C LYS A 525 7.59 22.62 -9.17
N ARG A 526 7.39 23.64 -10.01
CA ARG A 526 6.08 24.09 -10.44
C ARG A 526 5.92 23.89 -11.94
N GLY A 527 4.83 23.26 -12.36
CA GLY A 527 4.56 22.97 -13.77
C GLY A 527 4.63 24.23 -14.65
N GLY A 528 5.45 24.19 -15.70
CA GLY A 528 5.68 25.32 -16.61
C GLY A 528 6.58 26.43 -16.06
N TRP A 529 7.16 26.27 -14.86
CA TRP A 529 8.17 27.18 -14.31
C TRP A 529 9.54 26.51 -14.27
N GLN A 530 10.59 27.29 -14.46
CA GLN A 530 11.98 26.84 -14.42
C GLN A 530 12.75 27.58 -13.33
N LEU A 531 13.75 26.93 -12.74
CA LEU A 531 14.63 27.58 -11.77
C LEU A 531 15.56 28.58 -12.47
N ALA A 532 15.51 29.84 -12.06
CA ALA A 532 16.53 30.83 -12.40
C ALA A 532 17.74 30.66 -11.48
N GLY A 533 18.64 29.77 -11.87
CA GLY A 533 19.86 29.44 -11.13
C GLY A 533 20.25 27.97 -11.30
N LYS A 534 21.13 27.51 -10.42
CA LYS A 534 21.60 26.12 -10.39
C LYS A 534 21.21 25.48 -9.06
N ALA A 535 20.54 24.33 -9.12
CA ALA A 535 20.33 23.46 -7.97
C ALA A 535 21.59 22.60 -7.72
N GLU A 536 21.83 22.21 -6.46
CA GLU A 536 22.88 21.23 -6.12
C GLU A 536 22.48 19.84 -6.61
N SER A 537 21.20 19.49 -6.47
CA SER A 537 20.59 18.28 -7.02
C SER A 537 19.09 18.48 -7.21
N GLU A 538 18.42 17.52 -7.84
CA GLU A 538 16.98 17.60 -8.10
C GLU A 538 16.29 16.25 -7.87
N THR A 539 15.04 16.31 -7.46
CA THR A 539 14.12 15.17 -7.47
C THR A 539 13.07 15.37 -8.58
N PRO A 540 12.20 14.39 -8.85
CA PRO A 540 11.08 14.60 -9.78
C PRO A 540 10.19 15.78 -9.40
N THR A 541 10.10 16.12 -8.11
CA THR A 541 9.16 17.11 -7.57
C THR A 541 9.81 18.35 -6.97
N HIS A 542 11.12 18.35 -6.68
CA HIS A 542 11.80 19.45 -5.98
C HIS A 542 13.19 19.75 -6.55
N TYR A 543 13.63 21.00 -6.40
CA TYR A 543 15.03 21.41 -6.49
C TYR A 543 15.65 21.36 -5.09
N ARG A 544 16.92 20.94 -4.97
CA ARG A 544 17.69 20.96 -3.72
C ARG A 544 18.77 22.02 -3.79
N LEU A 545 18.78 22.94 -2.84
CA LEU A 545 19.72 24.05 -2.79
C LEU A 545 20.43 24.10 -1.43
N ALA A 546 21.76 24.09 -1.41
CA ALA A 546 22.53 24.23 -0.17
C ALA A 546 22.65 25.70 0.27
N LEU A 547 22.52 25.90 1.57
CA LEU A 547 22.84 27.12 2.28
C LEU A 547 23.67 26.76 3.54
N PRO A 548 25.01 26.87 3.48
CA PRO A 548 25.85 26.76 4.67
C PRO A 548 25.71 28.02 5.53
N VAL A 549 25.45 27.85 6.83
CA VAL A 549 25.31 28.93 7.81
C VAL A 549 26.25 28.66 8.98
N ALA A 550 27.12 29.63 9.30
CA ALA A 550 28.03 29.50 10.43
C ALA A 550 27.30 29.56 11.78
N ALA A 551 27.94 29.02 12.83
CA ALA A 551 27.40 29.04 14.20
C ALA A 551 27.05 30.48 14.65
N GLY A 552 25.88 30.65 15.26
CA GLY A 552 25.34 31.93 15.73
C GLY A 552 25.03 32.94 14.62
N LYS A 553 25.05 32.54 13.35
CA LYS A 553 24.76 33.44 12.21
C LYS A 553 23.37 33.20 11.63
N THR A 554 22.90 34.23 10.94
CA THR A 554 21.73 34.17 10.07
C THR A 554 22.19 34.45 8.65
N ASP A 555 21.77 33.61 7.70
CA ASP A 555 22.03 33.79 6.27
C ASP A 555 20.75 33.57 5.46
N SER A 556 20.73 34.02 4.20
CA SER A 556 19.54 33.94 3.36
C SER A 556 19.86 33.43 1.95
N LEU A 557 18.96 32.59 1.42
CA LEU A 557 18.97 32.14 0.03
C LEU A 557 17.71 32.60 -0.69
N ALA A 558 17.87 33.31 -1.81
CA ALA A 558 16.76 33.66 -2.70
C ALA A 558 16.66 32.63 -3.83
N VAL A 559 15.50 31.97 -3.93
CA VAL A 559 15.22 30.97 -4.97
C VAL A 559 14.15 31.54 -5.90
N THR A 560 14.51 31.73 -7.16
CA THR A 560 13.61 32.33 -8.16
C THR A 560 13.16 31.30 -9.17
N LEU A 561 11.85 31.12 -9.31
CA LEU A 561 11.24 30.40 -10.42
C LEU A 561 10.78 31.40 -11.49
N GLU A 562 10.98 31.06 -12.75
CA GLU A 562 10.57 31.88 -13.88
C GLU A 562 9.63 31.13 -14.82
N ARG A 563 8.66 31.86 -15.39
CA ARG A 563 7.81 31.38 -16.47
C ARG A 563 7.54 32.49 -17.45
N VAL A 564 7.71 32.19 -18.74
CA VAL A 564 7.28 33.10 -19.82
C VAL A 564 5.83 32.78 -20.18
N THR A 565 4.99 33.80 -20.23
CA THR A 565 3.58 33.69 -20.62
C THR A 565 3.31 34.64 -21.79
N LEU A 566 2.59 34.13 -22.79
CA LEU A 566 2.14 34.92 -23.93
C LEU A 566 0.69 35.34 -23.72
N GLU A 567 0.42 36.63 -23.85
CA GLU A 567 -0.90 37.24 -23.81
C GLU A 567 -1.20 37.86 -25.18
N GLN A 568 -2.42 37.70 -25.68
CA GLN A 568 -2.85 38.18 -27.00
C GLN A 568 -4.10 39.02 -26.86
N ILE A 569 -4.07 40.24 -27.40
CA ILE A 569 -5.17 41.21 -27.31
C ILE A 569 -5.55 41.64 -28.74
N SER A 570 -6.81 41.44 -29.12
CA SER A 570 -7.35 42.00 -30.37
C SER A 570 -7.49 43.52 -30.25
N LEU A 571 -6.86 44.26 -31.17
CA LEU A 571 -6.92 45.72 -31.22
C LEU A 571 -8.15 46.24 -31.97
N LEU A 572 -8.80 45.39 -32.77
CA LEU A 572 -10.04 45.74 -33.47
C LEU A 572 -11.23 45.63 -32.51
N ASP A 573 -11.42 44.45 -31.92
CA ASP A 573 -12.62 44.12 -31.12
C ASP A 573 -12.42 44.28 -29.60
N GLY A 574 -11.20 44.60 -29.14
CA GLY A 574 -10.90 44.73 -27.71
C GLY A 574 -11.58 45.93 -27.05
N THR A 575 -11.56 46.00 -25.72
CA THR A 575 -12.00 47.19 -24.97
C THR A 575 -10.88 48.22 -24.83
N ASN A 576 -11.23 49.49 -24.56
CA ASN A 576 -10.23 50.50 -24.19
C ASN A 576 -9.51 50.15 -22.88
N GLU A 577 -10.14 49.40 -21.98
CA GLU A 577 -9.55 49.02 -20.70
C GLU A 577 -8.31 48.13 -20.89
N ASN A 578 -8.35 47.16 -21.80
CA ASN A 578 -7.20 46.27 -22.07
C ASN A 578 -6.00 47.05 -22.61
N ILE A 579 -6.23 48.05 -23.48
CA ILE A 579 -5.20 48.93 -24.03
C ILE A 579 -4.64 49.85 -22.93
N LEU A 580 -5.50 50.38 -22.06
CA LEU A 580 -5.07 51.23 -20.94
C LEU A 580 -4.29 50.45 -19.88
N VAL A 581 -4.63 49.19 -19.63
CA VAL A 581 -3.85 48.29 -18.76
C VAL A 581 -2.46 48.03 -19.37
N ALA A 582 -2.38 47.76 -20.67
CA ALA A 582 -1.10 47.63 -21.36
C ALA A 582 -0.25 48.93 -21.28
N LEU A 583 -0.87 50.10 -21.50
CA LEU A 583 -0.20 51.41 -21.42
C LEU A 583 0.27 51.78 -20.00
N ARG A 584 -0.39 51.28 -18.95
CA ARG A 584 -0.01 51.49 -17.54
C ARG A 584 1.19 50.66 -17.11
N ALA A 585 1.64 49.68 -17.89
CA ALA A 585 2.91 48.97 -17.68
C ALA A 585 4.08 49.93 -17.99
N ASN A 586 4.31 50.86 -17.06
CA ASN A 586 5.23 51.97 -17.23
C ASN A 586 6.68 51.47 -17.32
N GLY A 587 7.42 51.92 -18.33
CA GLY A 587 8.87 51.68 -18.49
C GLY A 587 9.30 50.50 -19.37
N GLU A 588 8.39 49.64 -19.83
CA GLU A 588 8.75 48.39 -20.56
C GLU A 588 8.28 48.35 -22.03
N LEU A 589 7.54 49.36 -22.50
CA LEU A 589 7.06 49.47 -23.88
C LEU A 589 7.95 50.42 -24.71
N ASP A 590 8.26 50.01 -25.95
CA ASP A 590 8.94 50.88 -26.93
C ASP A 590 8.10 52.14 -27.23
N GLY A 591 8.76 53.25 -27.53
CA GLY A 591 8.12 54.54 -27.80
C GLY A 591 7.13 54.46 -28.95
N LYS A 592 7.52 53.80 -30.06
CA LYS A 592 6.63 53.61 -31.23
C LYS A 592 5.37 52.83 -30.89
N LEU A 593 5.52 51.79 -30.08
CA LEU A 593 4.41 50.96 -29.65
C LEU A 593 3.46 51.72 -28.72
N ARG A 594 4.00 52.51 -27.78
CA ARG A 594 3.21 53.40 -26.92
C ARG A 594 2.41 54.39 -27.76
N ASP A 595 3.06 55.07 -28.70
CA ASP A 595 2.41 56.04 -29.58
C ASP A 595 1.27 55.39 -30.38
N ALA A 596 1.49 54.17 -30.88
CA ALA A 596 0.47 53.42 -31.61
C ALA A 596 -0.74 53.07 -30.74
N LEU A 597 -0.52 52.59 -29.52
CA LEU A 597 -1.58 52.26 -28.57
C LEU A 597 -2.36 53.50 -28.09
N GLU A 598 -1.67 54.63 -27.88
CA GLU A 598 -2.31 55.92 -27.55
C GLU A 598 -3.21 56.41 -28.70
N ASN A 599 -2.74 56.31 -29.95
CA ASN A 599 -3.53 56.63 -31.12
C ASN A 599 -4.79 55.75 -31.25
N ILE A 600 -4.67 54.45 -30.99
CA ILE A 600 -5.83 53.54 -30.98
C ILE A 600 -6.81 53.94 -29.87
N ALA A 601 -6.32 54.18 -28.66
CA ALA A 601 -7.15 54.57 -27.53
C ALA A 601 -7.93 55.86 -27.81
N GLU A 602 -7.28 56.86 -28.42
CA GLU A 602 -7.91 58.15 -28.75
C GLU A 602 -8.96 58.03 -29.85
N ARG A 603 -8.67 57.25 -30.91
CA ARG A 603 -9.65 56.95 -31.97
C ARG A 603 -10.88 56.25 -31.41
N ARG A 604 -10.68 55.30 -30.49
CA ARG A 604 -11.79 54.61 -29.80
C ARG A 604 -12.57 55.53 -28.88
N ARG A 605 -11.92 56.44 -28.14
CA ARG A 605 -12.63 57.48 -27.35
C ARG A 605 -13.49 58.37 -28.24
N THR A 606 -12.96 58.78 -29.39
CA THR A 606 -13.71 59.57 -30.36
C THR A 606 -14.93 58.82 -30.87
N LEU A 607 -14.78 57.55 -31.24
CA LEU A 607 -15.89 56.71 -31.67
C LEU A 607 -16.94 56.56 -30.56
N ALA A 608 -16.53 56.27 -29.32
CA ALA A 608 -17.43 56.15 -28.17
C ALA A 608 -18.23 57.45 -27.91
N ARG A 609 -17.62 58.62 -28.11
CA ARG A 609 -18.32 59.92 -28.04
C ARG A 609 -19.37 60.06 -29.15
N ILE A 610 -19.03 59.70 -30.40
CA ILE A 610 -19.98 59.74 -31.52
C ILE A 610 -21.15 58.79 -31.26
N ASP A 611 -20.88 57.57 -30.80
CA ASP A 611 -21.93 56.58 -30.48
C ASP A 611 -22.85 57.07 -29.34
N ALA A 612 -22.31 57.76 -28.34
CA ALA A 612 -23.11 58.37 -27.27
C ALA A 612 -24.01 59.53 -27.78
N GLU A 613 -23.50 60.35 -28.71
CA GLU A 613 -24.28 61.39 -29.39
C GLU A 613 -25.39 60.77 -30.26
N ILE A 614 -25.10 59.70 -31.00
CA ILE A 614 -26.08 58.93 -31.78
C ILE A 614 -27.18 58.39 -30.86
N ALA A 615 -26.81 57.79 -29.73
CA ALA A 615 -27.77 57.25 -28.76
C ALA A 615 -28.69 58.34 -28.18
N THR A 616 -28.16 59.55 -27.98
CA THR A 616 -28.94 60.71 -27.52
C THR A 616 -29.90 61.18 -28.61
N LEU A 617 -29.41 61.42 -29.83
CA LEU A 617 -30.23 61.83 -30.98
C LEU A 617 -31.31 60.79 -31.32
N ALA A 618 -31.01 59.49 -31.19
CA ALA A 618 -31.96 58.43 -31.43
C ALA A 618 -33.09 58.45 -30.39
N ARG A 619 -32.76 58.73 -29.12
CA ARG A 619 -33.76 58.90 -28.06
C ARG A 619 -34.63 60.12 -28.32
N ASP A 620 -34.03 61.25 -28.68
CA ASP A 620 -34.76 62.49 -28.97
C ASP A 620 -35.70 62.32 -30.17
N TYR A 621 -35.22 61.67 -31.23
CA TYR A 621 -36.04 61.31 -32.39
C TYR A 621 -37.24 60.43 -32.00
N GLN A 622 -37.05 59.38 -31.19
CA GLN A 622 -38.14 58.52 -30.74
C GLN A 622 -39.15 59.25 -29.85
N ASN A 623 -38.68 60.15 -28.98
CA ASN A 623 -39.54 61.00 -28.17
C ASN A 623 -40.38 61.93 -29.05
N ALA A 624 -39.78 62.57 -30.05
CA ALA A 624 -40.48 63.47 -30.97
C ALA A 624 -41.53 62.73 -31.82
N VAL A 625 -41.21 61.53 -32.32
CA VAL A 625 -42.17 60.67 -33.05
C VAL A 625 -43.34 60.25 -32.16
N SER A 626 -43.07 59.84 -30.91
CA SER A 626 -44.11 59.46 -29.96
C SER A 626 -45.02 60.63 -29.60
N GLU A 627 -44.43 61.82 -29.41
CA GLU A 627 -45.18 63.04 -29.11
C GLU A 627 -46.00 63.50 -30.31
N GLN A 628 -45.49 63.37 -31.53
CA GLN A 628 -46.22 63.66 -32.77
C GLN A 628 -47.46 62.76 -32.89
N GLN A 629 -47.33 61.45 -32.61
CA GLN A 629 -48.49 60.53 -32.57
C GLN A 629 -49.53 60.98 -31.53
N ARG A 630 -49.09 61.36 -30.34
CA ARG A 630 -49.96 61.86 -29.27
C ARG A 630 -50.69 63.15 -29.69
N VAL A 631 -49.99 64.09 -30.31
CA VAL A 631 -50.55 65.36 -30.80
C VAL A 631 -51.54 65.10 -31.95
N ARG A 632 -51.26 64.18 -32.88
CA ARG A 632 -52.21 63.80 -33.95
C ARG A 632 -53.49 63.18 -33.39
N ALA A 633 -53.38 62.27 -32.44
CA ALA A 633 -54.54 61.68 -31.77
C ALA A 633 -55.38 62.73 -31.02
N ASN A 634 -54.73 63.69 -30.35
CA ASN A 634 -55.42 64.79 -29.70
C ASN A 634 -56.10 65.72 -30.71
N LEU A 635 -55.48 65.97 -31.86
CA LEU A 635 -56.02 66.82 -32.92
C LEU A 635 -57.32 66.24 -33.51
N GLU A 636 -57.40 64.91 -33.67
CA GLU A 636 -58.61 64.22 -34.13
C GLU A 636 -59.80 64.37 -33.14
N ALA A 637 -59.51 64.59 -31.85
CA ALA A 637 -60.53 64.74 -30.81
C ALA A 637 -61.01 66.20 -30.58
N VAL A 638 -60.39 67.18 -31.24
CA VAL A 638 -60.67 68.62 -31.03
C VAL A 638 -61.48 69.20 -32.19
N GLN A 639 -62.42 70.11 -31.89
CA GLN A 639 -63.26 70.74 -32.92
C GLN A 639 -62.43 71.59 -33.90
N PRO A 640 -62.70 71.48 -35.22
CA PRO A 640 -62.10 72.35 -36.24
C PRO A 640 -62.31 73.84 -35.90
N ASP A 641 -61.33 74.68 -36.21
CA ASP A 641 -61.31 76.15 -36.01
C ASP A 641 -61.18 76.70 -34.58
N SER A 642 -61.15 75.83 -33.56
CA SER A 642 -60.85 76.25 -32.19
C SER A 642 -59.38 76.73 -32.03
N ASP A 643 -59.13 77.62 -31.07
CA ASP A 643 -57.76 78.10 -30.80
C ASP A 643 -56.83 76.94 -30.40
N LEU A 644 -57.37 75.94 -29.68
CA LEU A 644 -56.64 74.71 -29.32
C LEU A 644 -56.27 73.85 -30.54
N TYR A 645 -57.13 73.80 -31.57
CA TYR A 645 -56.83 73.12 -32.84
C TYR A 645 -55.64 73.80 -33.55
N ARG A 646 -55.61 75.14 -33.59
CA ARG A 646 -54.51 75.91 -34.20
C ARG A 646 -53.19 75.69 -33.45
N ASP A 647 -53.22 75.64 -32.11
CA ASP A 647 -52.04 75.36 -31.28
C ASP A 647 -51.48 73.95 -31.53
N TYR A 648 -52.33 72.92 -31.67
CA TYR A 648 -51.88 71.57 -31.97
C TYR A 648 -51.30 71.44 -33.38
N ILE A 649 -51.85 72.15 -34.38
CA ILE A 649 -51.24 72.23 -35.72
C ILE A 649 -49.86 72.90 -35.67
N GLY A 650 -49.71 73.96 -34.88
CA GLY A 650 -48.41 74.62 -34.65
C GLY A 650 -47.38 73.68 -34.00
N LYS A 651 -47.78 72.93 -32.96
CA LYS A 651 -46.95 71.91 -32.31
C LYS A 651 -46.59 70.77 -33.25
N LEU A 652 -47.55 70.29 -34.06
CA LEU A 652 -47.31 69.25 -35.06
C LEU A 652 -46.27 69.71 -36.09
N THR A 653 -46.37 70.96 -36.56
CA THR A 653 -45.41 71.53 -37.51
C THR A 653 -44.00 71.62 -36.90
N ALA A 654 -43.89 72.02 -35.63
CA ALA A 654 -42.62 72.04 -34.91
C ALA A 654 -42.04 70.63 -34.73
N LEU A 655 -42.86 69.65 -34.34
CA LEU A 655 -42.43 68.26 -34.19
C LEU A 655 -41.98 67.64 -35.52
N GLU A 656 -42.66 67.90 -36.63
CA GLU A 656 -42.22 67.47 -37.97
C GLU A 656 -40.86 68.05 -38.36
N ALA A 657 -40.62 69.33 -38.04
CA ALA A 657 -39.32 69.97 -38.24
C ALA A 657 -38.24 69.33 -37.36
N ASP A 658 -38.53 69.07 -36.08
CA ASP A 658 -37.61 68.44 -35.12
C ASP A 658 -37.28 66.98 -35.50
N ILE A 659 -38.27 66.21 -35.95
CA ILE A 659 -38.10 64.85 -36.47
C ILE A 659 -37.21 64.87 -37.70
N GLY A 660 -37.49 65.76 -38.66
CA GLY A 660 -36.69 65.92 -39.87
C GLY A 660 -35.24 66.30 -39.58
N GLN A 661 -35.03 67.24 -38.65
CA GLN A 661 -33.70 67.66 -38.21
C GLN A 661 -32.95 66.55 -37.47
N SER A 662 -33.60 65.84 -36.55
CA SER A 662 -33.01 64.76 -35.77
C SER A 662 -32.66 63.56 -36.65
N ASN A 663 -33.50 63.21 -37.62
CA ASN A 663 -33.21 62.15 -38.60
C ASN A 663 -32.00 62.50 -39.48
N LYS A 664 -31.92 63.75 -39.96
CA LYS A 664 -30.75 64.22 -40.71
C LYS A 664 -29.47 64.17 -39.86
N ALA A 665 -29.53 64.64 -38.62
CA ALA A 665 -28.41 64.59 -37.68
C ALA A 665 -27.98 63.14 -37.37
N LEU A 666 -28.94 62.22 -37.22
CA LEU A 666 -28.67 60.79 -37.06
C LEU A 666 -27.95 60.19 -38.27
N MET A 667 -28.42 60.47 -39.50
CA MET A 667 -27.74 59.99 -40.71
C MET A 667 -26.30 60.52 -40.82
N GLU A 668 -26.11 61.81 -40.55
CA GLU A 668 -24.79 62.45 -40.57
C GLU A 668 -23.87 61.87 -39.50
N LYS A 669 -24.37 61.65 -38.28
CA LYS A 669 -23.58 61.08 -37.18
C LYS A 669 -23.28 59.60 -37.38
N ASN A 670 -24.22 58.80 -37.90
CA ASN A 670 -23.95 57.41 -38.28
C ASN A 670 -22.87 57.33 -39.37
N ALA A 671 -22.94 58.18 -40.41
CA ALA A 671 -21.90 58.26 -41.42
C ALA A 671 -20.54 58.70 -40.84
N GLN A 672 -20.52 59.58 -39.83
CA GLN A 672 -19.31 59.94 -39.09
C GLN A 672 -18.77 58.75 -38.27
N ALA A 673 -19.63 57.98 -37.62
CA ALA A 673 -19.24 56.78 -36.88
C ALA A 673 -18.62 55.73 -37.80
N ASP A 674 -19.23 55.44 -38.96
CA ASP A 674 -18.69 54.47 -39.91
C ASP A 674 -17.34 54.91 -40.49
N LYS A 675 -17.18 56.20 -40.81
CA LYS A 675 -15.87 56.75 -41.20
C LYS A 675 -14.84 56.62 -40.09
N ALA A 676 -15.23 56.86 -38.83
CA ALA A 676 -14.33 56.72 -37.69
C ALA A 676 -13.94 55.24 -37.44
N ARG A 677 -14.88 54.29 -37.60
CA ARG A 677 -14.62 52.84 -37.53
C ARG A 677 -13.66 52.39 -38.63
N GLN A 678 -13.89 52.81 -39.88
CA GLN A 678 -13.00 52.48 -40.98
C GLN A 678 -11.60 53.05 -40.77
N ALA A 679 -11.50 54.31 -40.34
CA ALA A 679 -10.21 54.95 -40.06
C ALA A 679 -9.44 54.26 -38.92
N LEU A 680 -10.15 53.71 -37.92
CA LEU A 680 -9.55 52.91 -36.86
C LEU A 680 -9.05 51.55 -37.40
N ALA A 681 -9.88 50.85 -38.19
CA ALA A 681 -9.51 49.57 -38.79
C ALA A 681 -8.30 49.70 -39.74
N ASP A 682 -8.30 50.71 -40.61
CA ASP A 682 -7.21 50.99 -41.54
C ASP A 682 -5.91 51.37 -40.83
N TYR A 683 -6.01 52.07 -39.69
CA TYR A 683 -4.84 52.38 -38.88
C TYR A 683 -4.25 51.11 -38.28
N ILE A 684 -5.09 50.27 -37.65
CA ILE A 684 -4.65 49.02 -37.02
C ILE A 684 -4.07 48.03 -38.04
N ALA A 685 -4.69 47.90 -39.22
CA ALA A 685 -4.22 47.01 -40.28
C ALA A 685 -2.82 47.39 -40.82
N LYS A 686 -2.38 48.64 -40.62
CA LYS A 686 -1.06 49.14 -41.05
C LYS A 686 0.00 49.08 -39.95
N LEU A 687 -0.36 48.66 -38.74
CA LEU A 687 0.59 48.56 -37.63
C LEU A 687 1.35 47.23 -37.70
N GLU A 688 2.64 47.33 -37.99
CA GLU A 688 3.64 46.29 -37.79
C GLU A 688 4.78 46.87 -36.96
N ILE A 689 4.83 46.50 -35.67
CA ILE A 689 5.77 47.05 -34.68
C ILE A 689 6.37 45.92 -33.83
#